data_AF-A0A0A0KZQ2-F1
#
_entry.id   AF-A0A0A0KZQ2-F1
#
_cell.length_a   1.000
_cell.length_b   1.000
_cell.length_c   1.000
_cell.angle_alpha   90.00
_cell.angle_beta   90.00
_cell.angle_gamma   90.00
#
_symmetry.space_group_name_H-M   'P 1'
#
loop_
_entity.id
_entity.type
_entity.pdbx_description
1 polymer ?
#
loop_
_entity_poly.entity_id
_entity_poly.type
_entity_poly.pdbx_seq_one_letter_code
_entity_poly.pdbx_strand_id
1 'polypeptide(L)'
;MTTTPEQECRWGSDDITQLDTMIFGSQFSNLTEEFVEVTLDVQENNTVVLRSVEPATIINIDDGVSGGSATPALTSPSTSRSTSVKRSSSHRFRQFSHELKVEARAKAKHFSHELKTELRKFSWSRSHVSKAFPASSSTVNSNGGVGAEQNGMDSALAARDLRRQRAKLDRTRSGAEKALYGLRFISKKNKTTGVDSYSELESNFNKLAKDGFLSRADFAQCIGMKDSKEFALELFDALSRRRRLNNSDQISRDDLFEFWVDKNEDGHVTEEEVKEIIMLSASANKLSRLKEQAEEYAALIMEELDPERLGYIELWQLETLLLQKDTYMNYSRALSFTSQALSQNLQGIRQRSSIKRLGTKVLYFLRENWKRIWVLTLWIMVMVGLFIWKFFQYRNKNAFKIMGYCLTTAKGAAETLKFNMALILLPVCRNTITWLRKTKIGYYVPFDDNINFHKIIAVAIIVGIILHAGNHLACDFPRLLKSSDADYAYVMDDFGKNKPSYMDLVKGCEGVTGILMVIFMAIAFILATRWFRRNLIKLPHPFDRLTGYNAFWYSHHLFILVYILLIIHGLFLYLVHRWYLMTTWMYIAVPVLLYAGERILRFFRSGSYSVQIQKVAIYPGNVLKLQMFKPPQFHYKSGQYMFVQCPAVSPFEWHPFSITSAPGDDYLSIHVRQLGDWTQELKRVFSEVCEPSVPGKSGLLRADETTTKSLPKLSIDGPYGAPAQDYHKYDVLLLVGLGIGATPFISILKDLLNNIVKVEEQLDSPTDISSSGDINYLDKDCHAPKRKTNLKTTNAYFYWVTREQGSFDWFKGVMNEISELDQRGLIEMHNYLTSVYEEGDARSTLITMVQALNHAKNGVDIVSGTRVRTHFARPNWKKVLSKITSKHCGARIGVFYCGAPVLAKELGELCHEINQKGSAKLDFHKEHF
;
A
#
# COMPACT_ATOMS: atom_id res chain seq x y z
N MET A 1 26.45 -6.23 39.59
CA MET A 1 27.50 -6.77 38.70
C MET A 1 26.86 -7.86 37.85
N THR A 2 26.68 -7.60 36.56
CA THR A 2 26.36 -8.62 35.55
C THR A 2 26.72 -8.02 34.19
N THR A 3 27.57 -8.73 33.43
CA THR A 3 28.22 -8.24 32.21
C THR A 3 27.53 -8.79 30.97
N THR A 4 27.35 -7.93 29.97
CA THR A 4 26.91 -8.29 28.61
C THR A 4 28.12 -8.44 27.69
N PRO A 5 28.23 -9.50 26.87
CA PRO A 5 29.20 -9.54 25.77
C PRO A 5 28.60 -8.96 24.49
N GLU A 6 29.31 -8.00 23.88
CA GLU A 6 29.11 -7.61 22.50
C GLU A 6 29.78 -8.63 21.57
N GLN A 7 29.29 -8.79 20.34
CA GLN A 7 29.86 -9.72 19.36
C GLN A 7 30.25 -8.96 18.09
N GLU A 8 31.54 -8.63 17.97
CA GLU A 8 32.14 -8.12 16.73
C GLU A 8 32.23 -9.22 15.67
N CYS A 9 32.01 -8.86 14.40
CA CYS A 9 32.33 -9.72 13.25
C CYS A 9 33.51 -9.13 12.46
N ARG A 10 34.70 -9.66 12.72
CA ARG A 10 35.86 -9.58 11.81
C ARG A 10 35.64 -10.51 10.61
N TRP A 11 35.99 -10.05 9.41
CA TRP A 11 36.37 -10.92 8.31
C TRP A 11 37.68 -10.40 7.71
N GLY A 12 38.65 -11.30 7.60
CA GLY A 12 40.00 -11.00 7.12
C GLY A 12 40.06 -10.87 5.60
N SER A 13 41.06 -10.11 5.15
CA SER A 13 41.50 -10.01 3.77
C SER A 13 42.65 -10.98 3.53
N ASP A 14 42.54 -11.82 2.50
CA ASP A 14 43.67 -12.56 1.93
C ASP A 14 43.91 -12.05 0.51
N ASP A 15 45.10 -11.48 0.28
CA ASP A 15 45.61 -11.12 -1.03
C ASP A 15 46.19 -12.36 -1.73
N ILE A 16 45.90 -12.55 -3.03
CA ILE A 16 46.74 -13.36 -3.92
C ILE A 16 47.08 -12.55 -5.16
N THR A 17 48.35 -12.63 -5.54
CA THR A 17 49.07 -11.70 -6.41
C THR A 17 48.83 -11.89 -7.91
N GLN A 18 49.17 -10.83 -8.65
CA GLN A 18 49.36 -10.85 -10.10
C GLN A 18 50.34 -11.95 -10.52
N LEU A 19 50.13 -12.53 -11.70
CA LEU A 19 51.21 -13.13 -12.48
C LEU A 19 51.08 -12.69 -13.95
N ASP A 20 52.20 -12.29 -14.52
CA ASP A 20 52.28 -11.64 -15.83
C ASP A 20 52.11 -12.60 -17.02
N THR A 21 51.68 -11.99 -18.12
CA THR A 21 51.65 -12.59 -19.47
C THR A 21 53.05 -13.05 -19.90
N MET A 22 53.26 -14.36 -20.04
CA MET A 22 54.42 -14.91 -20.75
C MET A 22 54.02 -15.42 -22.13
N ILE A 23 54.59 -14.80 -23.16
CA ILE A 23 54.45 -15.20 -24.56
C ILE A 23 55.50 -16.29 -24.85
N PHE A 24 55.07 -17.48 -25.25
CA PHE A 24 55.93 -18.47 -25.89
C PHE A 24 55.55 -18.57 -27.36
N GLY A 25 56.45 -18.13 -28.23
CA GLY A 25 56.38 -18.40 -29.66
C GLY A 25 57.26 -19.60 -30.02
N SER A 26 56.67 -20.66 -30.53
CA SER A 26 57.38 -21.72 -31.25
C SER A 26 56.60 -22.12 -32.49
N GLN A 27 57.30 -22.18 -33.62
CA GLN A 27 56.71 -22.46 -34.93
C GLN A 27 56.25 -23.92 -35.01
N PHE A 28 55.02 -24.15 -35.47
CA PHE A 28 54.66 -25.40 -36.15
C PHE A 28 53.76 -25.12 -37.37
N SER A 29 53.82 -26.04 -38.33
CA SER A 29 53.46 -25.85 -39.73
C SER A 29 52.00 -26.17 -40.07
N ASN A 30 51.41 -25.36 -40.95
CA ASN A 30 50.30 -25.65 -41.86
C ASN A 30 49.38 -26.85 -41.49
N LEU A 31 48.40 -26.58 -40.64
CA LEU A 31 47.11 -27.28 -40.64
C LEU A 31 46.02 -26.20 -40.55
N THR A 32 44.99 -26.31 -41.38
CA THR A 32 43.84 -25.40 -41.37
C THR A 32 42.92 -25.76 -40.20
N GLU A 33 43.14 -25.13 -39.04
CA GLU A 33 42.26 -25.27 -37.89
C GLU A 33 40.99 -24.42 -38.06
N GLU A 34 39.83 -25.08 -38.20
CA GLU A 34 38.54 -24.41 -38.06
C GLU A 34 38.28 -24.15 -36.57
N PHE A 35 38.39 -22.89 -36.16
CA PHE A 35 38.04 -22.47 -34.80
C PHE A 35 36.52 -22.42 -34.63
N VAL A 36 36.03 -22.96 -33.51
CA VAL A 36 34.61 -23.04 -33.22
C VAL A 36 34.34 -22.50 -31.81
N GLU A 37 33.51 -21.47 -31.71
CA GLU A 37 33.07 -20.89 -30.45
C GLU A 37 32.02 -21.80 -29.79
N VAL A 38 32.34 -22.27 -28.59
CA VAL A 38 31.53 -23.24 -27.85
C VAL A 38 30.92 -22.57 -26.62
N THR A 39 29.60 -22.40 -26.61
CA THR A 39 28.89 -21.80 -25.47
C THR A 39 28.43 -22.88 -24.50
N LEU A 40 28.95 -22.83 -23.27
CA LEU A 40 28.61 -23.73 -22.16
C LEU A 40 27.87 -22.95 -21.06
N ASP A 41 26.71 -23.43 -20.64
CA ASP A 41 25.99 -22.90 -19.47
C ASP A 41 26.24 -23.79 -18.24
N VAL A 42 26.63 -23.18 -17.12
CA VAL A 42 26.77 -23.87 -15.83
C VAL A 42 25.55 -23.55 -14.98
N GLN A 43 24.73 -24.56 -14.69
CA GLN A 43 23.53 -24.39 -13.86
C GLN A 43 23.88 -24.41 -12.36
N GLU A 44 22.98 -23.90 -11.50
CA GLU A 44 23.17 -23.76 -10.03
C GLU A 44 23.45 -25.09 -9.29
N ASN A 45 23.32 -26.23 -9.96
CA ASN A 45 23.63 -27.58 -9.48
C ASN A 45 24.99 -28.13 -10.00
N ASN A 46 25.87 -27.27 -10.52
CA ASN A 46 27.15 -27.60 -11.16
C ASN A 46 27.08 -28.51 -12.41
N THR A 47 25.90 -28.73 -12.99
CA THR A 47 25.81 -29.41 -14.31
C THR A 47 26.12 -28.41 -15.44
N VAL A 48 27.06 -28.78 -16.31
CA VAL A 48 27.45 -28.00 -17.49
C VAL A 48 26.69 -28.51 -18.71
N VAL A 49 26.01 -27.61 -19.43
CA VAL A 49 25.22 -27.94 -20.63
C VAL A 49 25.76 -27.19 -21.84
N LEU A 50 26.08 -27.94 -22.89
CA LEU A 50 26.46 -27.42 -24.22
C LEU A 50 25.26 -26.74 -24.87
N ARG A 51 25.37 -25.45 -25.16
CA ARG A 51 24.25 -24.61 -25.64
C ARG A 51 24.30 -24.32 -27.13
N SER A 52 25.49 -24.04 -27.67
CA SER A 52 25.75 -23.91 -29.10
C SER A 52 27.24 -24.10 -29.41
N VAL A 53 27.52 -24.37 -30.68
CA VAL A 53 28.84 -24.62 -31.26
C VAL A 53 28.82 -23.96 -32.64
N GLU A 54 29.46 -22.80 -32.79
CA GLU A 54 29.38 -21.95 -34.00
C GLU A 54 30.78 -21.60 -34.54
N PRO A 55 31.03 -21.59 -35.86
CA PRO A 55 32.37 -21.31 -36.41
C PRO A 55 32.80 -19.86 -36.17
N ALA A 56 34.00 -19.67 -35.63
CA ALA A 56 34.53 -18.37 -35.25
C ALA A 56 34.98 -17.54 -36.47
N THR A 57 34.48 -16.31 -36.60
CA THR A 57 34.85 -15.41 -37.70
C THR A 57 36.21 -14.76 -37.45
N ILE A 58 37.20 -15.12 -38.28
CA ILE A 58 38.54 -14.53 -38.25
C ILE A 58 38.48 -13.06 -38.70
N ILE A 59 38.91 -12.15 -37.83
CA ILE A 59 39.09 -10.72 -38.14
C ILE A 59 40.57 -10.50 -38.45
N ASN A 60 40.92 -10.34 -39.73
CA ASN A 60 42.26 -9.91 -40.12
C ASN A 60 42.50 -8.45 -39.67
N ILE A 61 43.63 -8.24 -38.99
CA ILE A 61 44.19 -6.93 -38.68
C ILE A 61 45.49 -6.83 -39.46
N ASP A 62 45.62 -5.82 -40.32
CA ASP A 62 46.86 -5.50 -41.04
C ASP A 62 47.29 -4.07 -40.72
N ASP A 63 48.59 -3.88 -40.54
CA ASP A 63 49.24 -2.64 -40.12
C ASP A 63 49.80 -1.80 -41.30
N GLY A 64 50.04 -0.50 -41.05
CA GLY A 64 51.29 0.13 -41.53
C GLY A 64 51.35 0.85 -42.90
N VAL A 65 50.83 2.08 -42.95
CA VAL A 65 51.45 3.31 -43.55
C VAL A 65 52.30 3.19 -44.85
N SER A 66 51.74 3.68 -45.98
CA SER A 66 52.45 4.38 -47.10
C SER A 66 51.46 4.98 -48.13
N GLY A 67 51.80 5.96 -49.01
CA GLY A 67 53.04 6.75 -49.04
C GLY A 67 53.23 7.93 -50.06
N GLY A 68 52.26 8.36 -50.91
CA GLY A 68 52.44 9.59 -51.73
C GLY A 68 51.73 9.77 -53.10
N SER A 69 51.50 11.05 -53.46
CA SER A 69 51.39 11.66 -54.82
C SER A 69 50.03 11.84 -55.58
N ALA A 70 49.56 13.10 -55.60
CA ALA A 70 48.92 13.88 -56.69
C ALA A 70 47.65 13.35 -57.46
N THR A 71 46.41 13.84 -57.19
CA THR A 71 45.66 15.02 -57.75
C THR A 71 45.23 14.99 -59.23
N PRO A 72 44.12 15.69 -59.66
CA PRO A 72 43.20 16.56 -58.90
C PRO A 72 41.68 16.29 -59.11
N ALA A 73 40.84 16.94 -58.29
CA ALA A 73 39.59 17.68 -58.65
C ALA A 73 38.54 17.61 -57.54
N LEU A 74 38.29 18.73 -56.84
CA LEU A 74 37.16 18.88 -55.93
C LEU A 74 36.76 20.36 -55.80
N THR A 75 35.60 20.71 -56.35
CA THR A 75 34.94 21.99 -56.12
C THR A 75 34.01 21.88 -54.91
N SER A 76 34.12 22.83 -53.99
CA SER A 76 33.14 23.11 -52.92
C SER A 76 31.76 23.47 -53.50
N PRO A 77 30.66 23.40 -52.73
CA PRO A 77 30.37 24.46 -51.76
C PRO A 77 29.69 24.00 -50.45
N SER A 78 29.31 24.99 -49.65
CA SER A 78 28.98 24.91 -48.23
C SER A 78 27.48 24.92 -47.89
N THR A 79 27.18 24.66 -46.61
CA THR A 79 26.09 25.26 -45.80
C THR A 79 24.60 24.96 -46.09
N SER A 80 23.98 24.32 -45.07
CA SER A 80 22.70 24.68 -44.42
C SER A 80 21.34 24.06 -44.85
N ARG A 81 20.53 23.78 -43.81
CA ARG A 81 19.05 23.63 -43.71
C ARG A 81 18.26 22.68 -44.64
N SER A 82 17.73 21.61 -44.03
CA SER A 82 16.37 20.99 -44.18
C SER A 82 15.83 20.66 -45.59
N THR A 83 15.32 19.45 -45.85
CA THR A 83 13.90 19.11 -45.57
C THR A 83 13.55 17.62 -45.81
N SER A 84 12.44 17.18 -45.19
CA SER A 84 11.53 16.07 -45.56
C SER A 84 12.06 14.71 -46.07
N VAL A 85 11.69 13.64 -45.36
CA VAL A 85 11.32 12.35 -45.97
C VAL A 85 9.92 11.94 -45.50
N LYS A 86 9.14 11.36 -46.41
CA LYS A 86 7.68 11.22 -46.34
C LYS A 86 7.22 10.15 -45.34
N ARG A 87 6.15 10.45 -44.59
CA ARG A 87 5.31 9.43 -43.92
C ARG A 87 4.43 8.73 -44.96
N SER A 88 4.65 7.44 -45.20
CA SER A 88 3.66 6.55 -45.82
C SER A 88 3.84 5.11 -45.33
N SER A 89 2.89 4.63 -44.52
CA SER A 89 2.70 3.20 -44.16
C SER A 89 1.59 2.95 -43.13
N SER A 90 0.91 3.97 -42.58
CA SER A 90 -0.10 3.81 -41.53
C SER A 90 -1.30 2.96 -41.93
N HIS A 91 -1.65 2.90 -43.22
CA HIS A 91 -2.73 2.03 -43.71
C HIS A 91 -2.34 0.55 -43.64
N ARG A 92 -1.16 0.17 -44.16
CA ARG A 92 -0.68 -1.22 -44.09
C ARG A 92 -0.51 -1.69 -42.64
N PHE A 93 0.01 -0.85 -41.73
CA PHE A 93 0.13 -1.24 -40.32
C PHE A 93 -1.23 -1.39 -39.61
N ARG A 94 -2.23 -0.58 -39.95
CA ARG A 94 -3.61 -0.75 -39.45
C ARG A 94 -4.27 -2.00 -40.02
N GLN A 95 -4.09 -2.27 -41.32
CA GLN A 95 -4.62 -3.43 -42.00
C GLN A 95 -4.01 -4.72 -41.45
N PHE A 96 -2.67 -4.78 -41.31
CA PHE A 96 -1.96 -5.89 -40.67
C PHE A 96 -2.36 -6.07 -39.19
N SER A 97 -2.58 -4.97 -38.44
CA SER A 97 -3.12 -5.05 -37.07
C SER A 97 -4.57 -5.55 -37.03
N HIS A 98 -5.36 -5.30 -38.07
CA HIS A 98 -6.72 -5.82 -38.19
C HIS A 98 -6.73 -7.30 -38.58
N GLU A 99 -5.88 -7.70 -39.52
CA GLU A 99 -5.66 -9.09 -39.91
C GLU A 99 -5.16 -9.92 -38.71
N LEU A 100 -4.16 -9.45 -37.97
CA LEU A 100 -3.72 -10.07 -36.71
C LEU A 100 -4.83 -10.15 -35.66
N LYS A 101 -5.72 -9.14 -35.55
CA LYS A 101 -6.88 -9.19 -34.65
C LYS A 101 -7.94 -10.21 -35.10
N VAL A 102 -8.17 -10.33 -36.41
CA VAL A 102 -9.09 -11.31 -36.99
C VAL A 102 -8.53 -12.72 -36.85
N GLU A 103 -7.26 -12.93 -37.15
CA GLU A 103 -6.56 -14.20 -36.99
C GLU A 103 -6.46 -14.61 -35.51
N ALA A 104 -6.15 -13.69 -34.60
CA ALA A 104 -6.18 -13.96 -33.16
C ALA A 104 -7.60 -14.27 -32.66
N ARG A 105 -8.64 -13.60 -33.18
CA ARG A 105 -10.04 -13.98 -32.89
C ARG A 105 -10.42 -15.33 -33.49
N ALA A 106 -9.92 -15.68 -34.67
CA ALA A 106 -10.15 -16.98 -35.30
C ALA A 106 -9.46 -18.10 -34.51
N LYS A 107 -8.18 -17.92 -34.14
CA LYS A 107 -7.43 -18.84 -33.27
C LYS A 107 -8.02 -18.94 -31.86
N ALA A 108 -8.50 -17.85 -31.27
CA ALA A 108 -9.20 -17.88 -29.98
C ALA A 108 -10.58 -18.56 -30.07
N LYS A 109 -11.32 -18.40 -31.18
CA LYS A 109 -12.56 -19.16 -31.42
C LYS A 109 -12.28 -20.64 -31.70
N HIS A 110 -11.22 -20.97 -32.43
CA HIS A 110 -10.76 -22.34 -32.64
C HIS A 110 -10.39 -22.96 -31.30
N PHE A 111 -9.53 -22.32 -30.51
CA PHE A 111 -9.14 -22.78 -29.18
C PHE A 111 -10.33 -22.86 -28.22
N SER A 112 -11.31 -21.95 -28.30
CA SER A 112 -12.54 -22.05 -27.50
C SER A 112 -13.45 -23.21 -27.95
N HIS A 113 -13.49 -23.51 -29.25
CA HIS A 113 -14.20 -24.67 -29.79
C HIS A 113 -13.49 -25.97 -29.43
N GLU A 114 -12.17 -26.00 -29.51
CA GLU A 114 -11.26 -27.07 -29.15
C GLU A 114 -11.35 -27.38 -27.65
N LEU A 115 -11.30 -26.36 -26.79
CA LEU A 115 -11.55 -26.45 -25.35
C LEU A 115 -12.98 -26.93 -25.06
N LYS A 116 -14.00 -26.49 -25.83
CA LYS A 116 -15.38 -27.03 -25.72
C LYS A 116 -15.48 -28.48 -26.18
N THR A 117 -14.68 -28.92 -27.15
CA THR A 117 -14.63 -30.34 -27.55
C THR A 117 -13.84 -31.19 -26.57
N GLU A 118 -12.78 -30.68 -25.94
CA GLU A 118 -12.08 -31.36 -24.85
C GLU A 118 -12.93 -31.42 -23.57
N LEU A 119 -13.63 -30.34 -23.21
CA LEU A 119 -14.66 -30.36 -22.15
C LEU A 119 -15.80 -31.33 -22.48
N ARG A 120 -16.18 -31.49 -23.76
CA ARG A 120 -17.13 -32.53 -24.18
C ARG A 120 -16.53 -33.94 -24.11
N LYS A 121 -15.25 -34.15 -24.42
CA LYS A 121 -14.56 -35.45 -24.21
C LYS A 121 -14.47 -35.83 -22.73
N PHE A 122 -14.16 -34.86 -21.86
CA PHE A 122 -14.20 -35.05 -20.40
C PHE A 122 -15.62 -35.24 -19.83
N SER A 123 -16.64 -34.66 -20.47
CA SER A 123 -18.05 -34.98 -20.19
C SER A 123 -18.43 -36.39 -20.67
N TRP A 124 -17.82 -36.89 -21.75
CA TRP A 124 -18.19 -38.14 -22.39
C TRP A 124 -17.80 -39.40 -21.59
N SER A 125 -16.81 -39.31 -20.69
CA SER A 125 -16.50 -40.39 -19.73
C SER A 125 -17.58 -40.59 -18.66
N ARG A 126 -18.65 -39.78 -18.66
CA ARG A 126 -19.75 -39.84 -17.70
C ARG A 126 -21.08 -40.35 -18.28
N SER A 127 -21.09 -40.95 -19.49
CA SER A 127 -22.35 -41.28 -20.19
C SER A 127 -22.45 -42.65 -20.89
N HIS A 128 -21.50 -43.58 -20.67
CA HIS A 128 -21.55 -44.94 -21.22
C HIS A 128 -21.57 -46.04 -20.14
N VAL A 129 -22.60 -46.01 -19.26
CA VAL A 129 -22.95 -47.17 -18.40
C VAL A 129 -24.47 -47.46 -18.39
N SER A 130 -25.33 -46.50 -18.81
CA SER A 130 -26.77 -46.61 -18.61
C SER A 130 -27.63 -46.38 -19.88
N LYS A 131 -27.71 -47.41 -20.74
CA LYS A 131 -28.95 -47.80 -21.45
C LYS A 131 -28.87 -49.22 -22.05
N ALA A 132 -29.80 -50.06 -21.60
CA ALA A 132 -29.90 -51.50 -21.81
C ALA A 132 -30.37 -51.95 -23.20
N PHE A 133 -30.24 -53.26 -23.47
CA PHE A 133 -31.12 -54.11 -24.30
C PHE A 133 -30.89 -55.61 -23.93
N PRO A 134 -31.83 -56.53 -24.23
CA PRO A 134 -33.18 -56.62 -23.68
C PRO A 134 -33.40 -57.95 -22.92
N ALA A 135 -34.57 -58.12 -22.31
CA ALA A 135 -34.92 -59.35 -21.59
C ALA A 135 -35.19 -60.54 -22.53
N SER A 136 -34.64 -61.71 -22.18
CA SER A 136 -35.14 -63.02 -22.61
C SER A 136 -35.15 -63.98 -21.41
N SER A 137 -36.25 -64.72 -21.25
CA SER A 137 -36.58 -65.51 -20.07
C SER A 137 -35.84 -66.85 -19.95
N SER A 138 -35.29 -67.15 -18.78
CA SER A 138 -35.18 -68.54 -18.28
C SER A 138 -35.05 -68.59 -16.75
N THR A 139 -36.14 -69.00 -16.10
CA THR A 139 -36.24 -69.77 -14.84
C THR A 139 -35.03 -69.94 -13.91
N VAL A 140 -35.27 -69.60 -12.63
CA VAL A 140 -34.90 -70.40 -11.42
C VAL A 140 -33.41 -70.65 -11.17
N ASN A 141 -32.82 -69.89 -10.23
CA ASN A 141 -32.60 -70.44 -8.90
C ASN A 141 -32.33 -69.37 -7.83
N SER A 142 -32.87 -69.57 -6.64
CA SER A 142 -32.62 -68.74 -5.45
C SER A 142 -31.35 -69.18 -4.73
N ASN A 143 -30.34 -68.32 -4.63
CA ASN A 143 -29.37 -68.25 -3.51
C ASN A 143 -28.38 -67.09 -3.68
N GLY A 144 -27.98 -66.43 -2.58
CA GLY A 144 -26.76 -65.63 -2.51
C GLY A 144 -26.88 -64.11 -2.72
N GLY A 145 -27.68 -63.42 -1.91
CA GLY A 145 -27.64 -61.95 -1.82
C GLY A 145 -26.42 -61.41 -1.08
N VAL A 146 -25.25 -61.37 -1.74
CA VAL A 146 -24.02 -60.67 -1.26
C VAL A 146 -23.21 -60.05 -2.42
N GLY A 147 -23.17 -60.66 -3.61
CA GLY A 147 -22.17 -60.34 -4.66
C GLY A 147 -22.39 -59.07 -5.51
N ALA A 148 -23.42 -58.25 -5.26
CA ALA A 148 -23.73 -57.09 -6.12
C ALA A 148 -22.94 -55.82 -5.74
N GLU A 149 -22.76 -55.55 -4.45
CA GLU A 149 -22.01 -54.38 -3.96
C GLU A 149 -20.49 -54.56 -4.17
N GLN A 150 -20.01 -55.80 -4.02
CA GLN A 150 -18.60 -56.16 -4.11
C GLN A 150 -18.00 -55.85 -5.49
N ASN A 151 -18.70 -56.22 -6.57
CA ASN A 151 -18.32 -55.88 -7.96
C ASN A 151 -18.26 -54.36 -8.23
N GLY A 152 -19.04 -53.56 -7.52
CA GLY A 152 -18.97 -52.09 -7.61
C GLY A 152 -17.73 -51.53 -6.93
N MET A 153 -17.41 -52.06 -5.74
CA MET A 153 -16.25 -51.67 -4.94
C MET A 153 -14.92 -52.00 -5.64
N ASP A 154 -14.81 -53.19 -6.23
CA ASP A 154 -13.60 -53.63 -6.95
C ASP A 154 -13.33 -52.77 -8.20
N SER A 155 -14.38 -52.35 -8.90
CA SER A 155 -14.29 -51.43 -10.05
C SER A 155 -13.84 -50.03 -9.63
N ALA A 156 -14.34 -49.52 -8.50
CA ALA A 156 -13.91 -48.25 -7.92
C ALA A 156 -12.42 -48.27 -7.50
N LEU A 157 -11.97 -49.34 -6.86
CA LEU A 157 -10.58 -49.52 -6.46
C LEU A 157 -9.64 -49.59 -7.68
N ALA A 158 -10.02 -50.32 -8.73
CA ALA A 158 -9.26 -50.38 -9.97
C ALA A 158 -9.13 -49.00 -10.67
N ALA A 159 -10.19 -48.18 -10.66
CA ALA A 159 -10.15 -46.82 -11.17
C ALA A 159 -9.21 -45.92 -10.33
N ARG A 160 -9.25 -46.06 -8.99
CA ARG A 160 -8.41 -45.33 -8.04
C ARG A 160 -6.92 -45.65 -8.23
N ASP A 161 -6.56 -46.93 -8.38
CA ASP A 161 -5.18 -47.34 -8.66
C ASP A 161 -4.66 -46.85 -10.02
N LEU A 162 -5.52 -46.78 -11.04
CA LEU A 162 -5.15 -46.23 -12.34
C LEU A 162 -4.89 -44.71 -12.24
N ARG A 163 -5.66 -43.97 -11.43
CA ARG A 163 -5.35 -42.56 -11.09
C ARG A 163 -4.04 -42.44 -10.30
N ARG A 164 -3.77 -43.35 -9.36
CA ARG A 164 -2.53 -43.41 -8.56
C ARG A 164 -1.28 -43.64 -9.41
N GLN A 165 -1.37 -44.47 -10.44
CA GLN A 165 -0.28 -44.69 -11.40
C GLN A 165 0.01 -43.43 -12.24
N ARG A 166 -1.02 -42.72 -12.69
CA ARG A 166 -0.86 -41.42 -13.40
C ARG A 166 -0.21 -40.36 -12.50
N ALA A 167 -0.68 -40.22 -11.26
CA ALA A 167 -0.11 -39.26 -10.30
C ALA A 167 1.38 -39.52 -9.97
N LYS A 168 1.82 -40.78 -9.98
CA LYS A 168 3.24 -41.14 -9.80
C LYS A 168 4.14 -40.63 -10.94
N LEU A 169 3.63 -40.47 -12.16
CA LEU A 169 4.38 -39.92 -13.30
C LEU A 169 4.57 -38.40 -13.18
N ASP A 170 3.51 -37.68 -12.75
CA ASP A 170 3.53 -36.22 -12.57
C ASP A 170 4.44 -35.72 -11.44
N ARG A 171 4.81 -36.58 -10.46
CA ARG A 171 5.72 -36.26 -9.34
C ARG A 171 7.12 -35.78 -9.75
N THR A 172 7.51 -35.91 -11.02
CA THR A 172 8.86 -35.66 -11.52
C THR A 172 9.16 -34.21 -11.90
N ARG A 173 8.22 -33.26 -11.71
CA ARG A 173 8.36 -31.86 -12.13
C ARG A 173 8.81 -30.93 -10.99
N SER A 174 9.78 -30.06 -11.25
CA SER A 174 10.54 -29.29 -10.24
C SER A 174 9.77 -28.32 -9.33
N GLY A 175 8.50 -28.00 -9.64
CA GLY A 175 7.64 -27.22 -8.73
C GLY A 175 7.18 -28.00 -7.49
N ALA A 176 7.17 -29.34 -7.57
CA ALA A 176 6.63 -30.24 -6.55
C ALA A 176 7.30 -30.10 -5.18
N GLU A 177 8.63 -29.96 -5.18
CA GLU A 177 9.46 -30.17 -4.00
C GLU A 177 9.19 -29.12 -2.90
N LYS A 178 8.93 -27.86 -3.29
CA LYS A 178 8.66 -26.77 -2.35
C LYS A 178 7.32 -26.87 -1.62
N ALA A 179 6.27 -27.37 -2.29
CA ALA A 179 4.96 -27.56 -1.65
C ALA A 179 4.97 -28.77 -0.69
N LEU A 180 5.74 -29.81 -1.02
CA LEU A 180 5.90 -31.02 -0.20
C LEU A 180 6.66 -30.76 1.11
N TYR A 181 7.56 -29.75 1.16
CA TYR A 181 8.21 -29.32 2.40
C TYR A 181 7.20 -28.82 3.45
N GLY A 182 6.10 -28.17 3.02
CA GLY A 182 5.01 -27.77 3.93
C GLY A 182 4.27 -28.97 4.53
N LEU A 183 4.06 -30.05 3.78
CA LEU A 183 3.39 -31.25 4.30
C LEU A 183 4.31 -32.20 5.09
N ARG A 184 5.56 -31.84 5.41
CA ARG A 184 6.48 -32.70 6.19
C ARG A 184 5.99 -33.06 7.60
N PHE A 185 4.99 -32.35 8.15
CA PHE A 185 4.35 -32.76 9.41
C PHE A 185 3.43 -33.99 9.27
N ILE A 186 3.06 -34.36 8.04
CA ILE A 186 2.27 -35.58 7.70
C ILE A 186 3.15 -36.59 6.93
N SER A 187 4.16 -36.11 6.20
CA SER A 187 4.87 -36.92 5.20
C SER A 187 6.15 -37.60 5.73
N LYS A 188 6.03 -38.89 6.08
CA LYS A 188 6.96 -39.96 5.64
C LYS A 188 6.51 -41.36 6.09
N LYS A 189 5.76 -42.10 5.24
CA LYS A 189 5.55 -43.56 5.41
C LYS A 189 5.98 -44.42 4.21
N ASN A 190 6.63 -43.86 3.17
CA ASN A 190 7.03 -44.66 1.99
C ASN A 190 8.32 -44.21 1.28
N LYS A 191 9.47 -44.57 1.87
CA LYS A 191 10.62 -45.22 1.19
C LYS A 191 11.66 -45.62 2.23
N THR A 192 11.65 -46.90 2.62
CA THR A 192 12.72 -47.66 3.33
C THR A 192 13.34 -47.12 4.64
N THR A 193 13.03 -45.92 5.13
CA THR A 193 13.32 -45.50 6.52
C THR A 193 12.08 -44.86 7.17
N GLY A 194 11.17 -45.72 7.66
CA GLY A 194 9.96 -45.30 8.39
C GLY A 194 10.20 -44.88 9.85
N VAL A 195 11.44 -45.00 10.35
CA VAL A 195 11.80 -44.82 11.76
C VAL A 195 12.16 -43.37 12.10
N ASP A 196 12.60 -42.58 11.11
CA ASP A 196 13.37 -41.35 11.39
C ASP A 196 12.54 -40.17 11.93
N SER A 197 11.28 -40.00 11.52
CA SER A 197 10.50 -38.80 11.90
C SER A 197 9.92 -38.87 13.31
N TYR A 198 9.38 -40.04 13.71
CA TYR A 198 8.95 -40.21 15.10
C TYR A 198 10.16 -40.42 16.02
N SER A 199 11.26 -41.05 15.58
CA SER A 199 12.47 -41.11 16.43
C SER A 199 13.15 -39.74 16.61
N GLU A 200 13.05 -38.80 15.65
CA GLU A 200 13.49 -37.40 15.88
C GLU A 200 12.55 -36.67 16.85
N LEU A 201 11.23 -36.84 16.73
CA LEU A 201 10.24 -36.30 17.68
C LEU A 201 10.43 -36.90 19.09
N GLU A 202 10.59 -38.21 19.20
CA GLU A 202 10.82 -38.96 20.45
C GLU A 202 12.20 -38.65 21.03
N SER A 203 13.23 -38.45 20.20
CA SER A 203 14.52 -37.94 20.65
C SER A 203 14.40 -36.53 21.23
N ASN A 204 13.60 -35.65 20.60
CA ASN A 204 13.34 -34.31 21.12
C ASN A 204 12.46 -34.34 22.37
N PHE A 205 11.47 -35.25 22.45
CA PHE A 205 10.67 -35.49 23.65
C PHE A 205 11.58 -35.94 24.80
N ASN A 206 12.39 -36.98 24.60
CA ASN A 206 13.31 -37.52 25.60
C ASN A 206 14.41 -36.51 26.02
N LYS A 207 14.72 -35.50 25.20
CA LYS A 207 15.63 -34.39 25.54
C LYS A 207 14.96 -33.26 26.33
N LEU A 208 13.65 -33.07 26.19
CA LEU A 208 12.90 -31.90 26.70
C LEU A 208 11.91 -32.24 27.82
N ALA A 209 11.49 -33.50 27.91
CA ALA A 209 10.62 -34.00 28.96
C ALA A 209 11.34 -34.08 30.31
N LYS A 210 10.59 -33.86 31.37
CA LYS A 210 11.00 -34.07 32.76
C LYS A 210 10.02 -35.05 33.39
N ASP A 211 10.54 -36.06 34.08
CA ASP A 211 9.75 -37.09 34.75
C ASP A 211 8.74 -37.82 33.83
N GLY A 212 9.07 -37.95 32.53
CA GLY A 212 8.21 -38.58 31.52
C GLY A 212 7.19 -37.66 30.85
N PHE A 213 7.13 -36.38 31.25
CA PHE A 213 6.17 -35.40 30.73
C PHE A 213 6.86 -34.20 30.05
N LEU A 214 6.30 -33.77 28.92
CA LEU A 214 6.76 -32.60 28.19
C LEU A 214 5.98 -31.36 28.62
N SER A 215 6.70 -30.30 29.01
CA SER A 215 6.08 -29.05 29.44
C SER A 215 5.45 -28.29 28.27
N ARG A 216 4.35 -27.58 28.54
CA ARG A 216 3.70 -26.65 27.61
C ARG A 216 4.71 -25.69 26.96
N ALA A 217 5.67 -25.16 27.73
CA ALA A 217 6.65 -24.21 27.24
C ALA A 217 7.65 -24.80 26.23
N ASP A 218 7.89 -26.11 26.28
CA ASP A 218 8.88 -26.83 25.47
C ASP A 218 8.25 -27.58 24.30
N PHE A 219 6.92 -27.74 24.30
CA PHE A 219 6.15 -28.40 23.22
C PHE A 219 6.51 -27.88 21.82
N ALA A 220 6.55 -26.55 21.65
CA ALA A 220 6.92 -25.91 20.38
C ALA A 220 8.33 -26.29 19.88
N GLN A 221 9.26 -26.56 20.80
CA GLN A 221 10.61 -26.98 20.48
C GLN A 221 10.68 -28.47 20.15
N CYS A 222 9.86 -29.29 20.82
CA CYS A 222 9.74 -30.73 20.58
C CYS A 222 9.22 -31.04 19.17
N ILE A 223 8.10 -30.42 18.77
CA ILE A 223 7.48 -30.62 17.44
C ILE A 223 8.18 -29.85 16.30
N GLY A 224 9.38 -29.29 16.54
CA GLY A 224 10.17 -28.56 15.55
C GLY A 224 9.66 -27.14 15.19
N MET A 225 8.57 -26.66 15.79
CA MET A 225 7.91 -25.39 15.48
C MET A 225 8.51 -24.16 16.21
N LYS A 226 9.84 -24.09 16.25
CA LYS A 226 10.62 -23.07 16.99
C LYS A 226 10.24 -21.62 16.63
N ASP A 227 9.99 -21.35 15.35
CA ASP A 227 9.66 -20.01 14.84
C ASP A 227 8.18 -19.60 15.04
N SER A 228 7.37 -20.44 15.69
CA SER A 228 5.94 -20.21 15.86
C SER A 228 5.39 -20.78 17.17
N LYS A 229 6.04 -20.39 18.27
CA LYS A 229 5.74 -20.88 19.61
C LYS A 229 4.26 -20.72 19.99
N GLU A 230 3.62 -19.60 19.66
CA GLU A 230 2.22 -19.34 20.01
C GLU A 230 1.24 -20.31 19.33
N PHE A 231 1.49 -20.69 18.06
CA PHE A 231 0.65 -21.67 17.36
C PHE A 231 0.78 -23.07 17.99
N ALA A 232 2.01 -23.48 18.27
CA ALA A 232 2.25 -24.76 18.94
C ALA A 232 1.64 -24.79 20.35
N LEU A 233 1.63 -23.66 21.05
CA LEU A 233 0.93 -23.51 22.34
C LEU A 233 -0.61 -23.56 22.20
N GLU A 234 -1.20 -22.91 21.19
CA GLU A 234 -2.65 -23.02 20.92
C GLU A 234 -3.05 -24.46 20.53
N LEU A 235 -2.16 -25.17 19.81
CA LEU A 235 -2.30 -26.59 19.47
C LEU A 235 -2.24 -27.48 20.73
N PHE A 236 -1.25 -27.27 21.60
CA PHE A 236 -1.17 -27.90 22.92
C PHE A 236 -2.46 -27.69 23.73
N ASP A 237 -2.93 -26.43 23.83
CA ASP A 237 -4.15 -26.09 24.57
C ASP A 237 -5.39 -26.74 23.96
N ALA A 238 -5.45 -26.92 22.64
CA ALA A 238 -6.52 -27.68 21.98
C ALA A 238 -6.46 -29.19 22.34
N LEU A 239 -5.26 -29.76 22.42
CA LEU A 239 -5.04 -31.18 22.77
C LEU A 239 -5.42 -31.48 24.22
N SER A 240 -4.97 -30.67 25.18
CA SER A 240 -5.32 -30.85 26.61
C SER A 240 -6.83 -30.75 26.84
N ARG A 241 -7.53 -29.86 26.10
CA ARG A 241 -9.00 -29.78 26.11
C ARG A 241 -9.67 -31.02 25.49
N ARG A 242 -9.11 -31.59 24.41
CA ARG A 242 -9.67 -32.79 23.73
C ARG A 242 -9.68 -34.01 24.66
N ARG A 243 -8.61 -34.24 25.43
CA ARG A 243 -8.44 -35.41 26.32
C ARG A 243 -9.09 -35.27 27.71
N ARG A 244 -9.72 -34.13 28.04
CA ARG A 244 -10.15 -33.79 29.42
C ARG A 244 -8.99 -33.89 30.45
N LEU A 245 -7.78 -33.54 30.02
CA LEU A 245 -6.63 -33.43 30.92
C LEU A 245 -6.86 -32.23 31.85
N ASN A 246 -7.28 -32.50 33.08
CA ASN A 246 -7.62 -31.46 34.06
C ASN A 246 -6.35 -30.71 34.51
N ASN A 247 -6.14 -29.51 33.95
CA ASN A 247 -5.13 -28.53 34.38
C ASN A 247 -3.67 -29.00 34.43
N SER A 248 -3.25 -29.98 33.62
CA SER A 248 -1.83 -30.29 33.45
C SER A 248 -1.21 -29.44 32.33
N ASP A 249 -0.25 -28.57 32.68
CA ASP A 249 0.68 -27.88 31.74
C ASP A 249 1.70 -28.86 31.10
N GLN A 250 1.32 -30.14 31.00
CA GLN A 250 2.17 -31.29 30.74
C GLN A 250 1.43 -32.33 29.88
N ILE A 251 2.14 -32.91 28.91
CA ILE A 251 1.67 -33.97 27.99
C ILE A 251 2.61 -35.17 28.10
N SER A 252 2.07 -36.40 28.16
CA SER A 252 2.88 -37.62 28.19
C SER A 252 3.39 -38.01 26.80
N ARG A 253 4.34 -38.95 26.72
CA ARG A 253 4.86 -39.44 25.43
C ARG A 253 3.76 -40.09 24.60
N ASP A 254 2.93 -40.89 25.25
CA ASP A 254 1.90 -41.68 24.58
C ASP A 254 0.76 -40.75 24.08
N ASP A 255 0.45 -39.68 24.84
CA ASP A 255 -0.46 -38.61 24.39
C ASP A 255 0.04 -37.87 23.14
N LEU A 256 1.37 -37.71 22.98
CA LEU A 256 2.01 -37.07 21.84
C LEU A 256 2.10 -38.02 20.63
N PHE A 257 2.37 -39.31 20.86
CA PHE A 257 2.43 -40.32 19.80
C PHE A 257 1.07 -40.49 19.10
N GLU A 258 0.01 -40.65 19.88
CA GLU A 258 -1.38 -40.76 19.41
C GLU A 258 -1.94 -39.45 18.82
N PHE A 259 -1.19 -38.33 18.94
CA PHE A 259 -1.46 -37.11 18.18
C PHE A 259 -0.69 -37.03 16.86
N TRP A 260 0.51 -37.59 16.80
CA TRP A 260 1.37 -37.57 15.62
C TRP A 260 0.95 -38.63 14.57
N VAL A 261 0.27 -39.68 15.01
CA VAL A 261 -0.23 -40.76 14.18
C VAL A 261 -1.72 -40.58 13.92
N ASP A 262 -2.11 -40.95 12.70
CA ASP A 262 -3.49 -41.08 12.23
C ASP A 262 -4.38 -41.78 13.27
N LYS A 263 -5.59 -41.26 13.49
CA LYS A 263 -6.47 -41.60 14.63
C LYS A 263 -6.86 -43.09 14.66
N ASN A 264 -6.72 -43.76 13.51
CA ASN A 264 -7.11 -45.14 13.24
C ASN A 264 -5.96 -46.01 12.66
N GLU A 265 -4.75 -45.44 12.51
CA GLU A 265 -3.55 -46.03 11.84
C GLU A 265 -3.68 -46.52 10.38
N ASP A 266 -4.87 -46.46 9.77
CA ASP A 266 -5.16 -47.09 8.47
C ASP A 266 -4.68 -46.30 7.23
N GLY A 267 -4.39 -45.00 7.38
CA GLY A 267 -3.88 -44.16 6.30
C GLY A 267 -4.97 -43.62 5.38
N HIS A 268 -6.23 -43.65 5.83
CA HIS A 268 -7.41 -43.17 5.16
C HIS A 268 -7.95 -41.93 5.89
N VAL A 269 -7.93 -40.77 5.25
CA VAL A 269 -8.50 -39.56 5.86
C VAL A 269 -10.00 -39.48 5.52
N THR A 270 -10.88 -39.48 6.52
CA THR A 270 -12.33 -39.38 6.30
C THR A 270 -12.79 -37.92 6.11
N GLU A 271 -14.05 -37.71 5.71
CA GLU A 271 -14.63 -36.37 5.58
C GLU A 271 -14.63 -35.60 6.92
N GLU A 272 -14.90 -36.30 8.03
CA GLU A 272 -14.88 -35.73 9.39
C GLU A 272 -13.47 -35.27 9.78
N GLU A 273 -12.44 -36.00 9.38
CA GLU A 273 -11.05 -35.67 9.66
C GLU A 273 -10.58 -34.50 8.79
N VAL A 274 -10.96 -34.45 7.51
CA VAL A 274 -10.77 -33.25 6.67
C VAL A 274 -11.45 -32.04 7.31
N LYS A 275 -12.68 -32.18 7.79
CA LYS A 275 -13.43 -31.13 8.51
C LYS A 275 -12.72 -30.69 9.81
N GLU A 276 -12.23 -31.61 10.64
CA GLU A 276 -11.44 -31.30 11.85
C GLU A 276 -10.17 -30.51 11.47
N ILE A 277 -9.42 -30.94 10.45
CA ILE A 277 -8.18 -30.27 10.00
C ILE A 277 -8.47 -28.87 9.45
N ILE A 278 -9.58 -28.67 8.70
CA ILE A 278 -10.03 -27.34 8.26
C ILE A 278 -10.36 -26.46 9.48
N MET A 279 -11.13 -26.96 10.46
CA MET A 279 -11.51 -26.18 11.65
C MET A 279 -10.30 -25.77 12.49
N LEU A 280 -9.30 -26.64 12.66
CA LEU A 280 -8.05 -26.35 13.37
C LEU A 280 -7.23 -25.29 12.62
N SER A 281 -7.03 -25.49 11.31
CA SER A 281 -6.33 -24.55 10.44
C SER A 281 -7.01 -23.17 10.41
N ALA A 282 -8.34 -23.14 10.36
CA ALA A 282 -9.14 -21.93 10.41
C ALA A 282 -9.02 -21.20 11.76
N SER A 283 -9.12 -21.94 12.87
CA SER A 283 -9.01 -21.37 14.22
C SER A 283 -7.65 -20.71 14.45
N ALA A 284 -6.57 -21.42 14.11
CA ALA A 284 -5.19 -20.93 14.22
C ALA A 284 -4.91 -19.67 13.37
N ASN A 285 -5.45 -19.62 12.15
CA ASN A 285 -5.30 -18.47 11.26
C ASN A 285 -6.34 -17.34 11.53
N LYS A 286 -7.19 -17.51 12.56
CA LYS A 286 -8.27 -16.58 12.98
C LYS A 286 -9.28 -16.31 11.88
N LEU A 287 -9.61 -17.34 11.10
CA LEU A 287 -10.55 -17.33 9.97
C LEU A 287 -11.92 -17.86 10.41
N SER A 288 -12.73 -17.04 11.09
CA SER A 288 -14.03 -17.47 11.66
C SER A 288 -14.97 -18.07 10.62
N ARG A 289 -15.08 -17.44 9.44
CA ARG A 289 -15.97 -17.92 8.37
C ARG A 289 -15.52 -19.24 7.75
N LEU A 290 -14.21 -19.50 7.71
CA LEU A 290 -13.68 -20.78 7.24
C LEU A 290 -14.02 -21.92 8.22
N LYS A 291 -14.11 -21.60 9.52
CA LYS A 291 -14.54 -22.53 10.57
C LYS A 291 -16.04 -22.83 10.50
N GLU A 292 -16.87 -21.81 10.25
CA GLU A 292 -18.33 -21.96 10.11
C GLU A 292 -18.72 -22.82 8.88
N GLN A 293 -18.05 -22.61 7.74
CA GLN A 293 -18.31 -23.34 6.49
C GLN A 293 -17.40 -24.59 6.31
N ALA A 294 -16.75 -25.07 7.38
CA ALA A 294 -15.75 -26.15 7.29
C ALA A 294 -16.30 -27.45 6.71
N GLU A 295 -17.58 -27.73 6.93
CA GLU A 295 -18.30 -28.90 6.41
C GLU A 295 -18.51 -28.81 4.89
N GLU A 296 -18.99 -27.67 4.38
CA GLU A 296 -19.14 -27.43 2.93
C GLU A 296 -17.79 -27.55 2.20
N TYR A 297 -16.70 -27.11 2.82
CA TYR A 297 -15.35 -27.21 2.26
C TYR A 297 -14.74 -28.62 2.37
N ALA A 298 -15.12 -29.41 3.37
CA ALA A 298 -14.73 -30.82 3.48
C ALA A 298 -15.43 -31.64 2.39
N ALA A 299 -16.75 -31.51 2.25
CA ALA A 299 -17.53 -32.12 1.18
C ALA A 299 -16.99 -31.76 -0.22
N LEU A 300 -16.60 -30.49 -0.43
CA LEU A 300 -15.99 -30.02 -1.68
C LEU A 300 -14.60 -30.61 -1.95
N ILE A 301 -13.82 -30.98 -0.92
CA ILE A 301 -12.58 -31.75 -1.09
C ILE A 301 -12.90 -33.21 -1.42
N MET A 302 -13.84 -33.83 -0.71
CA MET A 302 -14.23 -35.24 -0.93
C MET A 302 -14.79 -35.45 -2.34
N GLU A 303 -15.65 -34.54 -2.82
CA GLU A 303 -16.23 -34.62 -4.17
C GLU A 303 -15.17 -34.59 -5.30
N GLU A 304 -14.07 -33.87 -5.10
CA GLU A 304 -12.98 -33.74 -6.10
C GLU A 304 -11.91 -34.84 -5.94
N LEU A 305 -11.63 -35.31 -4.72
CA LEU A 305 -10.58 -36.30 -4.45
C LEU A 305 -11.08 -37.75 -4.49
N ASP A 306 -12.29 -38.01 -3.98
CA ASP A 306 -12.98 -39.31 -3.92
C ASP A 306 -14.22 -39.35 -4.82
N PRO A 307 -14.08 -39.14 -6.15
CA PRO A 307 -15.20 -39.22 -7.10
C PRO A 307 -15.84 -40.62 -7.16
N GLU A 308 -15.15 -41.65 -6.67
CA GLU A 308 -15.66 -43.01 -6.53
C GLU A 308 -16.57 -43.20 -5.29
N ARG A 309 -16.64 -42.24 -4.37
CA ARG A 309 -17.45 -42.27 -3.12
C ARG A 309 -17.11 -43.45 -2.20
N LEU A 310 -15.83 -43.72 -2.02
CA LEU A 310 -15.33 -44.75 -1.09
C LEU A 310 -15.33 -44.24 0.37
N GLY A 311 -15.57 -42.95 0.61
CA GLY A 311 -15.75 -42.35 1.94
C GLY A 311 -14.46 -41.85 2.60
N TYR A 312 -13.32 -42.02 1.93
CA TYR A 312 -12.00 -41.65 2.43
C TYR A 312 -11.07 -41.16 1.31
N ILE A 313 -10.01 -40.43 1.67
CA ILE A 313 -8.92 -40.01 0.77
C ILE A 313 -7.57 -40.52 1.28
N GLU A 314 -6.74 -41.04 0.38
CA GLU A 314 -5.35 -41.39 0.70
C GLU A 314 -4.44 -40.15 0.55
N LEU A 315 -3.33 -40.12 1.28
CA LEU A 315 -2.36 -39.01 1.26
C LEU A 315 -1.88 -38.62 -0.16
N TRP A 316 -1.75 -39.58 -1.09
CA TRP A 316 -1.29 -39.29 -2.45
C TRP A 316 -2.31 -38.48 -3.26
N GLN A 317 -3.61 -38.55 -2.94
CA GLN A 317 -4.65 -37.75 -3.59
C GLN A 317 -4.53 -36.28 -3.16
N LEU A 318 -4.28 -36.05 -1.86
CA LEU A 318 -3.98 -34.73 -1.30
C LEU A 318 -2.71 -34.13 -1.92
N GLU A 319 -1.65 -34.93 -2.06
CA GLU A 319 -0.42 -34.53 -2.77
C GLU A 319 -0.69 -34.19 -4.24
N THR A 320 -1.50 -34.97 -4.95
CA THR A 320 -1.80 -34.74 -6.38
C THR A 320 -2.52 -33.41 -6.60
N LEU A 321 -3.42 -33.03 -5.70
CA LEU A 321 -4.14 -31.75 -5.77
C LEU A 321 -3.21 -30.56 -5.50
N LEU A 322 -2.18 -30.73 -4.67
CA LEU A 322 -1.11 -29.73 -4.51
C LEU A 322 -0.20 -29.63 -5.73
N LEU A 323 0.11 -30.74 -6.40
CA LEU A 323 0.86 -30.73 -7.67
C LEU A 323 0.06 -30.05 -8.78
N GLN A 324 -1.26 -30.28 -8.83
CA GLN A 324 -2.15 -29.64 -9.80
C GLN A 324 -2.57 -28.22 -9.39
N LYS A 325 -2.22 -27.74 -8.18
CA LYS A 325 -2.53 -26.37 -7.70
C LYS A 325 -2.19 -25.34 -8.77
N ASP A 326 -0.98 -25.35 -9.30
CA ASP A 326 -0.56 -24.35 -10.30
C ASP A 326 -1.36 -24.45 -11.61
N THR A 327 -1.86 -25.63 -11.98
CA THR A 327 -2.77 -25.83 -13.12
C THR A 327 -4.15 -25.20 -12.86
N TYR A 328 -4.76 -25.44 -11.69
CA TYR A 328 -6.02 -24.79 -11.27
C TYR A 328 -5.85 -23.27 -11.11
N MET A 329 -4.72 -22.82 -10.54
CA MET A 329 -4.36 -21.39 -10.43
C MET A 329 -4.09 -20.74 -11.78
N ASN A 330 -3.72 -21.51 -12.81
CA ASN A 330 -3.57 -21.01 -14.17
C ASN A 330 -4.90 -21.01 -14.95
N TYR A 331 -5.82 -21.94 -14.66
CA TYR A 331 -7.18 -21.97 -15.22
C TYR A 331 -7.97 -20.69 -14.91
N SER A 332 -7.84 -20.18 -13.68
CA SER A 332 -8.39 -18.89 -13.25
C SER A 332 -7.60 -17.65 -13.72
N ARG A 333 -6.41 -17.85 -14.32
CA ARG A 333 -5.47 -16.78 -14.72
C ARG A 333 -5.48 -16.48 -16.23
N ALA A 334 -6.41 -17.06 -16.99
CA ALA A 334 -6.52 -16.92 -18.45
C ALA A 334 -6.57 -15.48 -19.00
N LEU A 335 -6.76 -14.47 -18.13
CA LEU A 335 -6.73 -13.03 -18.45
C LEU A 335 -5.36 -12.34 -18.25
N SER A 336 -4.27 -13.05 -17.92
CA SER A 336 -2.94 -12.42 -17.68
C SER A 336 -1.74 -13.13 -18.31
N PHE A 337 -1.94 -13.85 -19.42
CA PHE A 337 -0.93 -14.66 -20.10
C PHE A 337 0.09 -13.84 -20.93
N THR A 338 0.86 -12.95 -20.28
CA THR A 338 1.97 -12.19 -20.93
C THR A 338 3.22 -12.01 -20.08
N SER A 339 3.23 -12.34 -18.78
CA SER A 339 4.36 -11.99 -17.89
C SER A 339 5.53 -12.99 -17.85
N GLN A 340 5.35 -14.23 -18.30
CA GLN A 340 6.35 -15.30 -18.09
C GLN A 340 7.38 -15.40 -19.23
N ALA A 341 7.04 -14.95 -20.43
CA ALA A 341 7.95 -14.89 -21.59
C ALA A 341 8.85 -13.63 -21.62
N LEU A 342 8.63 -12.66 -20.72
CA LEU A 342 9.35 -11.38 -20.72
C LEU A 342 10.39 -11.23 -19.60
N SER A 343 10.32 -12.03 -18.52
CA SER A 343 11.31 -11.95 -17.43
C SER A 343 12.68 -12.50 -17.82
N GLN A 344 12.76 -13.37 -18.83
CA GLN A 344 14.01 -13.88 -19.40
C GLN A 344 14.70 -12.87 -20.34
N ASN A 345 14.01 -11.81 -20.79
CA ASN A 345 14.53 -10.81 -21.73
C ASN A 345 14.99 -9.50 -21.05
N LEU A 346 15.24 -9.52 -19.73
CA LEU A 346 15.55 -8.32 -18.94
C LEU A 346 16.85 -8.43 -18.10
N GLN A 347 17.86 -9.09 -18.65
CA GLN A 347 19.27 -8.92 -18.24
C GLN A 347 20.05 -8.20 -19.35
N GLY A 348 20.05 -6.87 -19.32
CA GLY A 348 20.62 -6.06 -20.39
C GLY A 348 20.77 -4.56 -20.09
N ILE A 349 20.87 -4.14 -18.82
CA ILE A 349 21.08 -2.72 -18.48
C ILE A 349 22.50 -2.50 -17.95
N ARG A 350 23.40 -2.33 -18.93
CA ARG A 350 24.77 -1.80 -18.88
C ARG A 350 25.07 -0.93 -17.64
N GLN A 351 26.02 -1.38 -16.81
CA GLN A 351 26.49 -0.63 -15.64
C GLN A 351 27.03 0.76 -16.04
N ARG A 352 26.58 1.82 -15.37
CA ARG A 352 27.11 3.19 -15.50
C ARG A 352 27.91 3.54 -14.24
N SER A 353 29.05 4.20 -14.43
CA SER A 353 30.00 4.54 -13.36
C SER A 353 29.36 5.31 -12.19
N SER A 354 29.91 5.11 -10.98
CA SER A 354 29.38 5.66 -9.73
C SER A 354 29.19 7.18 -9.75
N ILE A 355 30.07 7.93 -10.43
CA ILE A 355 29.97 9.39 -10.58
C ILE A 355 28.78 9.77 -11.46
N LYS A 356 28.59 9.10 -12.60
CA LYS A 356 27.39 9.31 -13.45
C LYS A 356 26.12 8.89 -12.70
N ARG A 357 26.17 7.83 -11.88
CA ARG A 357 25.05 7.40 -11.02
C ARG A 357 24.71 8.46 -9.95
N LEU A 358 25.70 9.08 -9.31
CA LEU A 358 25.49 10.15 -8.33
C LEU A 358 24.90 11.41 -8.95
N GLY A 359 25.48 11.91 -10.06
CA GLY A 359 24.92 13.07 -10.78
C GLY A 359 23.50 12.82 -11.29
N THR A 360 23.22 11.60 -11.78
CA THR A 360 21.87 11.19 -12.18
C THR A 360 20.90 11.18 -10.98
N LYS A 361 21.31 10.65 -9.83
CA LYS A 361 20.50 10.68 -8.58
C LYS A 361 20.14 12.11 -8.17
N VAL A 362 21.13 13.01 -8.13
CA VAL A 362 20.92 14.42 -7.77
C VAL A 362 19.97 15.10 -8.76
N LEU A 363 20.14 14.88 -10.06
CA LEU A 363 19.24 15.43 -11.09
C LEU A 363 17.79 14.93 -10.94
N TYR A 364 17.58 13.64 -10.64
CA TYR A 364 16.25 13.11 -10.36
C TYR A 364 15.65 13.71 -9.08
N PHE A 365 16.43 13.76 -7.99
CA PHE A 365 15.98 14.36 -6.72
C PHE A 365 15.57 15.84 -6.88
N LEU A 366 16.38 16.63 -7.59
CA LEU A 366 16.08 18.02 -7.92
C LEU A 366 14.80 18.12 -8.77
N ARG A 367 14.68 17.29 -9.82
CA ARG A 367 13.51 17.30 -10.73
C ARG A 367 12.21 16.89 -10.02
N GLU A 368 12.29 15.98 -9.06
CA GLU A 368 11.13 15.48 -8.30
C GLU A 368 10.70 16.49 -7.21
N ASN A 369 11.66 17.08 -6.50
CA ASN A 369 11.41 17.98 -5.38
C ASN A 369 11.49 19.48 -5.73
N TRP A 370 11.59 19.85 -7.01
CA TRP A 370 11.87 21.23 -7.44
C TRP A 370 10.91 22.27 -6.83
N LYS A 371 9.61 21.97 -6.71
CA LYS A 371 8.62 22.85 -6.07
C LYS A 371 8.91 23.10 -4.59
N ARG A 372 9.30 22.04 -3.86
CA ARG A 372 9.63 22.10 -2.43
C ARG A 372 10.91 22.93 -2.22
N ILE A 373 11.92 22.65 -3.04
CA ILE A 373 13.20 23.37 -3.02
C ILE A 373 12.96 24.84 -3.33
N TRP A 374 12.25 25.17 -4.41
CA TRP A 374 11.88 26.53 -4.80
C TRP A 374 11.22 27.32 -3.65
N VAL A 375 10.18 26.76 -3.02
CA VAL A 375 9.46 27.44 -1.93
C VAL A 375 10.33 27.60 -0.68
N LEU A 376 11.12 26.58 -0.32
CA LEU A 376 12.04 26.67 0.83
C LEU A 376 13.17 27.67 0.59
N THR A 377 13.78 27.69 -0.60
CA THR A 377 14.80 28.67 -0.98
C THR A 377 14.22 30.08 -0.96
N LEU A 378 13.04 30.30 -1.53
CA LEU A 378 12.37 31.61 -1.51
C LEU A 378 12.09 32.08 -0.07
N TRP A 379 11.56 31.21 0.78
CA TRP A 379 11.31 31.51 2.19
C TRP A 379 12.59 31.83 2.98
N ILE A 380 13.67 31.06 2.78
CA ILE A 380 14.98 31.34 3.40
C ILE A 380 15.58 32.66 2.88
N MET A 381 15.47 32.95 1.59
CA MET A 381 15.95 34.23 1.03
C MET A 381 15.22 35.44 1.61
N VAL A 382 13.89 35.37 1.77
CA VAL A 382 13.11 36.42 2.45
C VAL A 382 13.54 36.57 3.91
N MET A 383 13.69 35.46 4.63
CA MET A 383 14.16 35.43 6.03
C MET A 383 15.53 36.11 6.20
N VAL A 384 16.51 35.74 5.37
CA VAL A 384 17.86 36.32 5.38
C VAL A 384 17.83 37.80 5.01
N GLY A 385 17.06 38.17 3.98
CA GLY A 385 16.88 39.58 3.58
C GLY A 385 16.30 40.46 4.67
N LEU A 386 15.22 40.01 5.34
CA LEU A 386 14.59 40.71 6.46
C LEU A 386 15.52 40.84 7.66
N PHE A 387 16.25 39.77 8.00
CA PHE A 387 17.24 39.79 9.08
C PHE A 387 18.34 40.83 8.79
N ILE A 388 18.96 40.78 7.60
CA ILE A 388 20.04 41.69 7.19
C ILE A 388 19.54 43.14 7.17
N TRP A 389 18.36 43.39 6.61
CA TRP A 389 17.76 44.73 6.55
C TRP A 389 17.58 45.33 7.95
N LYS A 390 17.00 44.59 8.91
CA LYS A 390 16.87 45.08 10.29
C LYS A 390 18.20 45.17 11.02
N PHE A 391 19.14 44.25 10.76
CA PHE A 391 20.47 44.30 11.34
C PHE A 391 21.17 45.62 10.99
N PHE A 392 21.18 46.02 9.71
CA PHE A 392 21.73 47.30 9.28
C PHE A 392 20.91 48.50 9.77
N GLN A 393 19.57 48.42 9.79
CA GLN A 393 18.73 49.50 10.33
C GLN A 393 19.07 49.81 11.79
N TYR A 394 19.23 48.77 12.63
CA TYR A 394 19.53 48.96 14.04
C TYR A 394 21.01 49.25 14.32
N ARG A 395 21.94 48.89 13.42
CA ARG A 395 23.36 49.28 13.53
C ARG A 395 23.54 50.80 13.49
N ASN A 396 22.64 51.51 12.80
CA ASN A 396 22.68 52.97 12.66
C ASN A 396 21.86 53.71 13.73
N LYS A 397 21.32 53.02 14.75
CA LYS A 397 20.59 53.66 15.86
C LYS A 397 21.51 53.96 17.05
N ASN A 398 21.19 55.02 17.81
CA ASN A 398 21.90 55.39 19.04
C ASN A 398 22.06 54.22 20.03
N ALA A 399 21.01 53.41 20.23
CA ALA A 399 21.04 52.22 21.09
C ALA A 399 22.12 51.18 20.71
N PHE A 400 22.62 51.17 19.47
CA PHE A 400 23.74 50.31 19.07
C PHE A 400 25.04 50.64 19.80
N LYS A 401 25.27 51.90 20.19
CA LYS A 401 26.48 52.30 20.93
C LYS A 401 26.63 51.55 22.26
N ILE A 402 25.51 51.24 22.91
CA ILE A 402 25.46 50.57 24.22
C ILE A 402 25.34 49.05 24.05
N MET A 403 24.33 48.62 23.29
CA MET A 403 23.92 47.20 23.23
C MET A 403 24.72 46.43 22.17
N GLY A 404 25.23 47.12 21.15
CA GLY A 404 26.08 46.56 20.09
C GLY A 404 25.37 45.51 19.24
N TYR A 405 26.12 44.50 18.80
CA TYR A 405 25.62 43.44 17.90
C TYR A 405 24.53 42.54 18.52
N CYS A 406 24.35 42.54 19.84
CA CYS A 406 23.26 41.82 20.47
C CYS A 406 21.90 42.42 20.08
N LEU A 407 21.77 43.76 20.07
CA LEU A 407 20.57 44.47 19.64
C LEU A 407 20.25 44.21 18.16
N THR A 408 21.24 44.29 17.27
CA THR A 408 21.01 44.08 15.82
C THR A 408 20.60 42.64 15.53
N THR A 409 21.18 41.67 16.25
CA THR A 409 20.81 40.25 16.17
C THR A 409 19.40 40.01 16.74
N ALA A 410 19.09 40.58 17.91
CA ALA A 410 17.78 40.45 18.55
C ALA A 410 16.65 41.06 17.71
N LYS A 411 16.88 42.22 17.07
CA LYS A 411 15.89 42.88 16.21
C LYS A 411 15.82 42.28 14.79
N GLY A 412 16.93 41.73 14.27
CA GLY A 412 16.91 40.88 13.07
C GLY A 412 16.06 39.63 13.29
N ALA A 413 16.26 38.93 14.42
CA ALA A 413 15.46 37.78 14.83
C ALA A 413 13.98 38.14 15.09
N ALA A 414 13.71 39.32 15.67
CA ALA A 414 12.34 39.80 15.86
C ALA A 414 11.57 39.95 14.53
N GLU A 415 12.21 40.42 13.47
CA GLU A 415 11.56 40.61 12.18
C GLU A 415 11.27 39.29 11.47
N THR A 416 12.20 38.34 11.54
CA THR A 416 11.98 36.98 11.03
C THR A 416 10.92 36.24 11.83
N LEU A 417 10.81 36.50 13.14
CA LEU A 417 9.70 36.02 13.97
C LEU A 417 8.35 36.57 13.51
N LYS A 418 8.21 37.89 13.31
CA LYS A 418 6.95 38.50 12.81
C LYS A 418 6.51 37.87 11.49
N PHE A 419 7.44 37.69 10.55
CA PHE A 419 7.16 37.07 9.25
C PHE A 419 6.74 35.60 9.40
N ASN A 420 7.42 34.80 10.23
CA ASN A 420 7.04 33.40 10.44
C ASN A 420 5.73 33.25 11.23
N MET A 421 5.46 34.12 12.20
CA MET A 421 4.17 34.19 12.89
C MET A 421 3.06 34.54 11.89
N ALA A 422 3.24 35.53 11.03
CA ALA A 422 2.29 35.81 9.95
C ALA A 422 2.09 34.59 9.01
N LEU A 423 3.19 33.92 8.64
CA LEU A 423 3.17 32.82 7.67
C LEU A 423 2.58 31.52 8.23
N ILE A 424 2.74 31.20 9.53
CA ILE A 424 2.36 29.88 10.09
C ILE A 424 0.84 29.60 10.06
N LEU A 425 0.01 30.64 9.99
CA LEU A 425 -1.45 30.54 9.83
C LEU A 425 -1.86 30.10 8.42
N LEU A 426 -1.16 30.56 7.37
CA LEU A 426 -1.60 30.33 6.00
C LEU A 426 -1.65 28.83 5.62
N PRO A 427 -0.68 27.97 6.02
CA PRO A 427 -0.74 26.53 5.81
C PRO A 427 -1.90 25.79 6.49
N VAL A 428 -2.57 26.38 7.49
CA VAL A 428 -3.72 25.76 8.17
C VAL A 428 -5.08 26.27 7.67
N CYS A 429 -5.10 27.24 6.75
CA CYS A 429 -6.28 27.69 6.01
C CYS A 429 -6.66 26.67 4.91
N ARG A 430 -7.31 25.56 5.31
CA ARG A 430 -7.61 24.40 4.46
C ARG A 430 -8.57 24.73 3.30
N ASN A 431 -9.55 25.62 3.50
CA ASN A 431 -10.45 26.03 2.42
C ASN A 431 -9.68 26.87 1.40
N THR A 432 -8.91 27.86 1.86
CA THR A 432 -8.07 28.71 1.01
C THR A 432 -7.05 27.89 0.23
N ILE A 433 -6.38 26.92 0.85
CA ILE A 433 -5.42 26.01 0.19
C ILE A 433 -6.11 25.10 -0.83
N THR A 434 -7.27 24.53 -0.49
CA THR A 434 -8.05 23.68 -1.41
C THR A 434 -8.51 24.46 -2.65
N TRP A 435 -8.81 25.75 -2.49
CA TRP A 435 -9.10 26.66 -3.60
C TRP A 435 -7.83 27.01 -4.40
N LEU A 436 -6.77 27.49 -3.74
CA LEU A 436 -5.50 27.86 -4.37
C LEU A 436 -4.88 26.72 -5.20
N ARG A 437 -4.96 25.47 -4.72
CA ARG A 437 -4.49 24.29 -5.46
C ARG A 437 -5.22 24.06 -6.80
N LYS A 438 -6.48 24.50 -6.93
CA LYS A 438 -7.22 24.45 -8.21
C LYS A 438 -6.77 25.53 -9.20
N THR A 439 -6.07 26.58 -8.73
CA THR A 439 -5.56 27.67 -9.57
C THR A 439 -4.22 27.32 -10.22
N LYS A 440 -3.75 28.16 -11.16
CA LYS A 440 -2.41 28.03 -11.76
C LYS A 440 -1.26 28.07 -10.75
N ILE A 441 -1.47 28.58 -9.53
CA ILE A 441 -0.45 28.63 -8.48
C ILE A 441 -0.02 27.21 -8.04
N GLY A 442 -0.92 26.22 -8.11
CA GLY A 442 -0.59 24.81 -7.82
C GLY A 442 0.45 24.17 -8.74
N TYR A 443 0.75 24.79 -9.90
CA TYR A 443 1.89 24.36 -10.72
C TYR A 443 3.25 24.70 -10.08
N TYR A 444 3.33 25.75 -9.26
CA TYR A 444 4.58 26.24 -8.65
C TYR A 444 4.68 25.91 -7.15
N VAL A 445 3.55 25.90 -6.43
CA VAL A 445 3.51 25.69 -4.97
C VAL A 445 3.00 24.27 -4.64
N PRO A 446 3.71 23.49 -3.80
CA PRO A 446 3.29 22.16 -3.38
C PRO A 446 2.29 22.24 -2.21
N PHE A 447 1.04 22.62 -2.51
CA PHE A 447 0.01 22.86 -1.49
C PHE A 447 -0.32 21.66 -0.60
N ASP A 448 -0.10 20.43 -1.08
CA ASP A 448 -0.37 19.20 -0.31
C ASP A 448 0.69 18.93 0.79
N ASP A 449 1.81 19.66 0.78
CA ASP A 449 2.82 19.66 1.85
C ASP A 449 2.60 20.77 2.90
N ASN A 450 1.46 21.46 2.90
CA ASN A 450 1.15 22.57 3.82
C ASN A 450 1.46 22.26 5.29
N ILE A 451 1.01 21.11 5.81
CA ILE A 451 1.25 20.72 7.22
C ILE A 451 2.72 20.35 7.48
N ASN A 452 3.48 19.96 6.46
CA ASN A 452 4.92 19.77 6.59
C ASN A 452 5.64 21.12 6.62
N PHE A 453 5.23 22.08 5.78
CA PHE A 453 5.76 23.44 5.81
C PHE A 453 5.44 24.18 7.12
N HIS A 454 4.23 24.03 7.67
CA HIS A 454 3.86 24.54 9.00
C HIS A 454 4.82 24.10 10.11
N LYS A 455 5.24 22.83 10.11
CA LYS A 455 6.23 22.31 11.09
C LYS A 455 7.61 22.93 10.89
N ILE A 456 8.04 23.13 9.63
CA ILE A 456 9.33 23.76 9.31
C ILE A 456 9.33 25.22 9.79
N ILE A 457 8.24 25.96 9.59
CA ILE A 457 8.06 27.32 10.12
C ILE A 457 8.10 27.30 11.66
N ALA A 458 7.43 26.35 12.32
CA ALA A 458 7.47 26.23 13.78
C ALA A 458 8.90 26.02 14.32
N VAL A 459 9.74 25.23 13.64
CA VAL A 459 11.17 25.08 14.00
C VAL A 459 11.93 26.40 13.82
N ALA A 460 11.71 27.14 12.74
CA ALA A 460 12.32 28.46 12.56
C ALA A 460 11.85 29.49 13.60
N ILE A 461 10.62 29.39 14.09
CA ILE A 461 10.11 30.21 15.19
C ILE A 461 10.86 29.88 16.50
N ILE A 462 11.14 28.61 16.80
CA ILE A 462 11.95 28.23 17.98
C ILE A 462 13.35 28.87 17.89
N VAL A 463 14.03 28.75 16.75
CA VAL A 463 15.34 29.37 16.53
C VAL A 463 15.27 30.90 16.66
N GLY A 464 14.24 31.52 16.08
CA GLY A 464 13.99 32.96 16.20
C GLY A 464 13.77 33.41 17.64
N ILE A 465 13.01 32.65 18.44
CA ILE A 465 12.76 32.94 19.86
C ILE A 465 14.07 32.90 20.65
N ILE A 466 14.90 31.88 20.45
CA ILE A 466 16.20 31.76 21.13
C ILE A 466 17.10 32.95 20.78
N LEU A 467 17.20 33.32 19.49
CA LEU A 467 18.01 34.47 19.05
C LEU A 467 17.42 35.82 19.47
N HIS A 468 16.11 35.95 19.64
CA HIS A 468 15.45 37.18 20.03
C HIS A 468 15.46 37.38 21.56
N ALA A 469 14.78 36.48 22.28
CA ALA A 469 14.65 36.55 23.74
C ALA A 469 15.98 36.28 24.45
N GLY A 470 16.79 35.35 23.94
CA GLY A 470 18.11 35.04 24.50
C GLY A 470 19.06 36.24 24.43
N ASN A 471 19.14 36.95 23.30
CA ASN A 471 19.95 38.17 23.22
C ASN A 471 19.39 39.31 24.07
N HIS A 472 18.06 39.48 24.13
CA HIS A 472 17.45 40.50 24.99
C HIS A 472 17.77 40.27 26.48
N LEU A 473 17.56 39.06 27.00
CA LEU A 473 17.77 38.72 28.40
C LEU A 473 19.27 38.57 28.78
N ALA A 474 20.06 37.87 27.97
CA ALA A 474 21.43 37.49 28.34
C ALA A 474 22.51 38.50 27.92
N CYS A 475 22.22 39.44 27.00
CA CYS A 475 23.22 40.38 26.48
C CYS A 475 22.76 41.84 26.53
N ASP A 476 21.61 42.16 25.96
CA ASP A 476 21.13 43.55 25.83
C ASP A 476 20.82 44.18 27.19
N PHE A 477 20.00 43.54 28.03
CA PHE A 477 19.69 44.08 29.36
C PHE A 477 20.96 44.20 30.24
N PRO A 478 21.85 43.19 30.34
CA PRO A 478 23.13 43.34 31.05
C PRO A 478 24.04 44.45 30.51
N ARG A 479 24.05 44.71 29.19
CA ARG A 479 24.85 45.80 28.60
C ARG A 479 24.27 47.17 28.90
N LEU A 480 22.94 47.32 28.81
CA LEU A 480 22.26 48.55 29.20
C LEU A 480 22.52 48.88 30.68
N LEU A 481 22.48 47.87 31.56
CA LEU A 481 22.77 48.03 32.99
C LEU A 481 24.23 48.43 33.29
N LYS A 482 25.18 48.01 32.45
CA LYS A 482 26.62 48.31 32.59
C LYS A 482 27.09 49.60 31.89
N SER A 483 26.22 50.30 31.15
CA SER A 483 26.58 51.56 30.48
C SER A 483 27.02 52.64 31.48
N SER A 484 27.86 53.60 31.07
CA SER A 484 28.01 54.84 31.84
C SER A 484 26.73 55.70 31.74
N ASP A 485 26.59 56.69 32.61
CA ASP A 485 25.46 57.64 32.54
C ASP A 485 25.56 58.55 31.29
N ALA A 486 26.77 58.85 30.85
CA ALA A 486 27.03 59.56 29.59
C ALA A 486 26.61 58.72 28.36
N ASP A 487 26.83 57.41 28.39
CA ASP A 487 26.33 56.51 27.34
C ASP A 487 24.80 56.35 27.41
N TYR A 488 24.25 56.28 28.62
CA TYR A 488 22.80 56.12 28.84
C TYR A 488 21.99 57.30 28.29
N ALA A 489 22.56 58.52 28.31
CA ALA A 489 21.95 59.71 27.70
C ALA A 489 21.53 59.50 26.23
N TYR A 490 22.21 58.63 25.46
CA TYR A 490 21.85 58.31 24.08
C TYR A 490 20.55 57.50 23.91
N VAL A 491 20.02 56.91 24.99
CA VAL A 491 18.80 56.08 25.00
C VAL A 491 17.78 56.50 26.07
N MET A 492 18.00 57.65 26.71
CA MET A 492 17.12 58.18 27.77
C MET A 492 15.68 58.43 27.28
N ASP A 493 15.50 58.81 26.01
CA ASP A 493 14.18 58.97 25.40
C ASP A 493 13.44 57.63 25.16
N ASP A 494 14.19 56.52 25.06
CA ASP A 494 13.65 55.18 24.78
C ASP A 494 13.38 54.36 26.08
N PHE A 495 14.16 54.57 27.15
CA PHE A 495 14.05 53.83 28.42
C PHE A 495 13.69 54.69 29.64
N GLY A 496 13.58 56.01 29.48
CA GLY A 496 13.24 56.95 30.54
C GLY A 496 14.44 57.55 31.27
N LYS A 497 14.18 58.62 32.04
CA LYS A 497 15.20 59.45 32.72
C LYS A 497 16.06 58.68 33.72
N ASN A 498 15.47 57.73 34.45
CA ASN A 498 16.17 56.91 35.44
C ASN A 498 16.52 55.57 34.81
N LYS A 499 17.76 55.12 35.00
CA LYS A 499 18.25 53.84 34.49
C LYS A 499 17.46 52.67 35.13
N PRO A 500 16.73 51.84 34.36
CA PRO A 500 15.91 50.77 34.91
C PRO A 500 16.79 49.63 35.46
N SER A 501 16.32 48.92 36.49
CA SER A 501 16.97 47.68 36.92
C SER A 501 16.65 46.51 35.97
N TYR A 502 17.40 45.40 36.08
CA TYR A 502 17.12 44.19 35.31
C TYR A 502 15.68 43.70 35.52
N MET A 503 15.18 43.77 36.76
CA MET A 503 13.84 43.33 37.10
C MET A 503 12.76 44.29 36.59
N ASP A 504 13.06 45.57 36.40
CA ASP A 504 12.11 46.53 35.81
C ASP A 504 11.97 46.28 34.30
N LEU A 505 13.06 45.95 33.60
CA LEU A 505 13.02 45.54 32.19
C LEU A 505 12.27 44.21 31.97
N VAL A 506 12.41 43.26 32.91
CA VAL A 506 11.70 41.97 32.86
C VAL A 506 10.22 42.10 33.26
N LYS A 507 9.89 42.98 34.22
CA LYS A 507 8.51 43.29 34.62
C LYS A 507 7.81 44.28 33.68
N GLY A 508 8.56 44.96 32.80
CA GLY A 508 8.04 45.78 31.73
C GLY A 508 7.09 45.00 30.80
N CYS A 509 6.24 45.73 30.06
CA CYS A 509 5.20 45.12 29.23
C CYS A 509 5.78 44.10 28.25
N GLU A 510 6.89 44.47 27.59
CA GLU A 510 7.66 43.65 26.66
C GLU A 510 8.20 42.36 27.30
N GLY A 511 8.75 42.47 28.51
CA GLY A 511 9.32 41.34 29.25
C GLY A 511 8.25 40.33 29.67
N VAL A 512 7.17 40.80 30.30
CA VAL A 512 6.06 39.95 30.76
C VAL A 512 5.34 39.29 29.58
N THR A 513 4.99 40.06 28.55
CA THR A 513 4.35 39.50 27.34
C THR A 513 5.26 38.51 26.62
N GLY A 514 6.55 38.81 26.51
CA GLY A 514 7.57 37.93 25.91
C GLY A 514 7.67 36.59 26.64
N ILE A 515 7.81 36.62 27.97
CA ILE A 515 7.92 35.40 28.80
C ILE A 515 6.63 34.57 28.74
N LEU A 516 5.46 35.20 28.86
CA LEU A 516 4.17 34.49 28.76
C LEU A 516 3.96 33.83 27.39
N MET A 517 4.34 34.51 26.29
CA MET A 517 4.33 33.91 24.95
C MET A 517 5.24 32.68 24.89
N VAL A 518 6.48 32.77 25.38
CA VAL A 518 7.43 31.65 25.37
C VAL A 518 6.90 30.46 26.18
N ILE A 519 6.28 30.69 27.35
CA ILE A 519 5.67 29.63 28.17
C ILE A 519 4.54 28.91 27.40
N PHE A 520 3.57 29.65 26.86
CA PHE A 520 2.46 29.06 26.11
C PHE A 520 2.93 28.33 24.85
N MET A 521 3.93 28.87 24.16
CA MET A 521 4.52 28.23 22.97
C MET A 521 5.32 26.97 23.32
N ALA A 522 6.04 26.95 24.44
CA ALA A 522 6.74 25.76 24.92
C ALA A 522 5.75 24.61 25.20
N ILE A 523 4.66 24.89 25.92
CA ILE A 523 3.59 23.92 26.19
C ILE A 523 3.00 23.39 24.88
N ALA A 524 2.60 24.29 23.97
CA ALA A 524 2.00 23.91 22.70
C ALA A 524 2.95 23.12 21.78
N PHE A 525 4.24 23.46 21.73
CA PHE A 525 5.23 22.77 20.90
C PHE A 525 5.60 21.39 21.46
N ILE A 526 5.77 21.24 22.78
CA ILE A 526 6.06 19.94 23.42
C ILE A 526 4.91 18.95 23.16
N LEU A 527 3.67 19.37 23.42
CA LEU A 527 2.49 18.52 23.25
C LEU A 527 2.15 18.24 21.77
N ALA A 528 2.55 19.12 20.83
CA ALA A 528 2.45 18.87 19.40
C ALA A 528 3.46 17.86 18.84
N THR A 529 4.51 17.50 19.60
CA THR A 529 5.50 16.50 19.15
C THR A 529 4.86 15.12 18.94
N ARG A 530 5.48 14.30 18.07
CA ARG A 530 5.01 12.95 17.75
C ARG A 530 4.83 12.06 18.99
N TRP A 531 5.68 12.24 20.00
CA TRP A 531 5.77 11.39 21.19
C TRP A 531 4.54 11.56 22.09
N PHE A 532 4.25 12.80 22.48
CA PHE A 532 3.10 13.15 23.31
C PHE A 532 1.78 12.99 22.55
N ARG A 533 1.67 13.53 21.33
CA ARG A 533 0.43 13.49 20.54
C ARG A 533 -0.05 12.07 20.20
N ARG A 534 0.87 11.11 20.05
CA ARG A 534 0.54 9.70 19.77
C ARG A 534 0.48 8.82 21.03
N ASN A 535 0.59 9.40 22.22
CA ASN A 535 0.65 8.68 23.50
C ASN A 535 1.70 7.54 23.48
N LEU A 536 2.91 7.86 22.99
CA LEU A 536 4.06 6.94 22.99
C LEU A 536 4.82 6.98 24.33
N ILE A 537 4.68 8.07 25.09
CA ILE A 537 5.20 8.23 26.44
C ILE A 537 3.99 8.20 27.38
N LYS A 538 3.95 7.22 28.27
CA LYS A 538 2.95 7.16 29.35
C LYS A 538 3.51 7.91 30.56
N LEU A 539 2.88 9.02 30.92
CA LEU A 539 3.23 9.78 32.13
C LEU A 539 2.54 9.17 33.37
N PRO A 540 3.13 9.28 34.57
CA PRO A 540 2.47 8.87 35.80
C PRO A 540 1.29 9.82 36.13
N HIS A 541 0.28 9.30 36.84
CA HIS A 541 -0.84 10.08 37.34
C HIS A 541 -0.32 11.23 38.27
N PRO A 542 -0.83 12.48 38.14
CA PRO A 542 -1.99 12.93 37.39
C PRO A 542 -1.71 13.44 35.95
N PHE A 543 -0.51 13.21 35.42
CA PHE A 543 -0.07 13.76 34.13
C PHE A 543 -0.39 12.85 32.93
N ASP A 544 -0.96 11.67 33.15
CA ASP A 544 -1.44 10.75 32.11
C ASP A 544 -2.38 11.45 31.11
N ARG A 545 -3.28 12.31 31.61
CA ARG A 545 -4.22 13.13 30.82
C ARG A 545 -3.56 14.21 29.95
N LEU A 546 -2.27 14.51 30.12
CA LEU A 546 -1.52 15.45 29.26
C LEU A 546 -0.96 14.79 28.00
N THR A 547 -1.38 13.57 27.67
CA THR A 547 -0.93 12.82 26.49
C THR A 547 -2.07 12.55 25.50
N GLY A 548 -1.73 12.30 24.23
CA GLY A 548 -2.72 11.99 23.19
C GLY A 548 -3.23 13.21 22.39
N TYR A 549 -4.23 12.97 21.55
CA TYR A 549 -4.70 13.95 20.56
C TYR A 549 -5.45 15.12 21.21
N ASN A 550 -6.27 14.88 22.23
CA ASN A 550 -7.06 15.93 22.89
C ASN A 550 -6.14 16.92 23.62
N ALA A 551 -5.14 16.42 24.38
CA ALA A 551 -4.12 17.25 25.01
C ALA A 551 -3.35 18.12 24.01
N PHE A 552 -2.96 17.56 22.86
CA PHE A 552 -2.42 18.33 21.73
C PHE A 552 -3.40 19.39 21.23
N TRP A 553 -4.68 19.04 20.99
CA TRP A 553 -5.66 19.95 20.41
C TRP A 553 -5.92 21.17 21.31
N TYR A 554 -6.18 20.95 22.61
CA TYR A 554 -6.42 22.04 23.56
C TYR A 554 -5.18 22.91 23.77
N SER A 555 -4.00 22.32 23.98
CA SER A 555 -2.75 23.08 24.14
C SER A 555 -2.35 23.86 22.89
N HIS A 556 -2.64 23.35 21.69
CA HIS A 556 -2.35 24.07 20.46
C HIS A 556 -3.21 25.34 20.33
N HIS A 557 -4.44 25.36 20.86
CA HIS A 557 -5.31 26.55 20.89
C HIS A 557 -4.78 27.70 21.77
N LEU A 558 -3.75 27.47 22.60
CA LEU A 558 -3.01 28.54 23.28
C LEU A 558 -2.42 29.57 22.30
N PHE A 559 -2.32 29.24 21.00
CA PHE A 559 -1.96 30.22 19.96
C PHE A 559 -2.84 31.48 20.03
N ILE A 560 -4.13 31.39 20.41
CA ILE A 560 -5.02 32.55 20.51
C ILE A 560 -4.47 33.56 21.52
N LEU A 561 -4.06 33.09 22.70
CA LEU A 561 -3.44 33.92 23.75
C LEU A 561 -2.09 34.46 23.29
N VAL A 562 -1.28 33.63 22.61
CA VAL A 562 0.02 34.06 22.06
C VAL A 562 -0.14 35.20 21.05
N TYR A 563 -1.16 35.20 20.19
CA TYR A 563 -1.39 36.28 19.23
C TYR A 563 -1.89 37.57 19.89
N ILE A 564 -2.73 37.46 20.93
CA ILE A 564 -3.14 38.63 21.74
C ILE A 564 -1.91 39.25 22.41
N LEU A 565 -1.06 38.43 23.04
CA LEU A 565 0.18 38.88 23.65
C LEU A 565 1.18 39.44 22.62
N LEU A 566 1.24 38.88 21.40
CA LEU A 566 2.10 39.37 20.32
C LEU A 566 1.67 40.75 19.80
N ILE A 567 0.36 41.03 19.78
CA ILE A 567 -0.16 42.36 19.47
C ILE A 567 0.26 43.35 20.56
N ILE A 568 0.05 43.02 21.83
CA ILE A 568 0.42 43.88 22.98
C ILE A 568 1.94 44.15 22.97
N HIS A 569 2.75 43.09 22.86
CA HIS A 569 4.21 43.16 22.73
C HIS A 569 4.67 43.95 21.49
N GLY A 570 3.85 44.04 20.45
CA GLY A 570 4.11 44.80 19.23
C GLY A 570 3.72 46.28 19.30
N LEU A 571 2.91 46.67 20.30
CA LEU A 571 2.41 48.04 20.51
C LEU A 571 3.23 48.79 21.57
N PHE A 572 3.61 48.11 22.65
CA PHE A 572 4.55 48.63 23.63
C PHE A 572 5.96 48.19 23.21
N LEU A 573 6.72 49.09 22.58
CA LEU A 573 8.07 48.82 22.08
C LEU A 573 9.04 49.95 22.45
N TYR A 574 9.91 49.71 23.44
CA TYR A 574 10.98 50.64 23.89
C TYR A 574 11.68 51.48 22.81
N LEU A 575 11.95 50.91 21.62
CA LEU A 575 12.77 51.57 20.58
C LEU A 575 11.95 52.13 19.39
N VAL A 576 10.61 52.05 19.40
CA VAL A 576 9.75 52.49 18.29
C VAL A 576 8.40 53.00 18.81
N HIS A 577 8.31 54.31 19.04
CA HIS A 577 7.12 54.95 19.61
C HIS A 577 6.01 55.32 18.60
N ARG A 578 6.33 55.44 17.30
CA ARG A 578 5.35 55.84 16.27
C ARG A 578 4.62 54.64 15.70
N TRP A 579 3.29 54.60 15.83
CA TRP A 579 2.42 53.47 15.45
C TRP A 579 2.61 52.96 14.01
N TYR A 580 2.83 53.86 13.04
CA TYR A 580 3.02 53.51 11.63
C TYR A 580 4.41 52.92 11.32
N LEU A 581 5.36 52.99 12.27
CA LEU A 581 6.67 52.33 12.18
C LEU A 581 6.69 50.95 12.87
N MET A 582 5.63 50.60 13.62
CA MET A 582 5.49 49.32 14.30
C MET A 582 5.09 48.23 13.30
N THR A 583 6.08 47.56 12.68
CA THR A 583 5.81 46.59 11.59
C THR A 583 4.98 45.38 12.02
N THR A 584 4.83 45.10 13.32
CA THR A 584 4.12 43.90 13.83
C THR A 584 2.69 43.79 13.32
N TRP A 585 1.88 44.85 13.39
CA TRP A 585 0.48 44.81 12.93
C TRP A 585 0.39 44.60 11.41
N MET A 586 1.34 45.16 10.64
CA MET A 586 1.39 45.04 9.19
C MET A 586 1.57 43.58 8.72
N TYR A 587 2.44 42.81 9.39
CA TYR A 587 2.64 41.39 9.07
C TYR A 587 1.42 40.54 9.42
N ILE A 588 0.82 40.74 10.60
CA ILE A 588 -0.22 39.84 11.11
C ILE A 588 -1.62 40.16 10.59
N ALA A 589 -1.91 41.40 10.20
CA ALA A 589 -3.27 41.82 9.82
C ALA A 589 -3.88 40.94 8.72
N VAL A 590 -3.20 40.77 7.58
CA VAL A 590 -3.74 39.99 6.45
C VAL A 590 -3.89 38.49 6.80
N PRO A 591 -2.88 37.78 7.35
CA PRO A 591 -3.04 36.37 7.69
C PRO A 591 -4.04 36.09 8.82
N VAL A 592 -4.12 36.96 9.83
CA VAL A 592 -5.12 36.82 10.92
C VAL A 592 -6.53 37.06 10.38
N LEU A 593 -6.74 38.08 9.52
CA LEU A 593 -8.04 38.31 8.88
C LEU A 593 -8.43 37.16 7.94
N LEU A 594 -7.50 36.62 7.15
CA LEU A 594 -7.75 35.46 6.30
C LEU A 594 -8.10 34.21 7.12
N TYR A 595 -7.37 33.96 8.21
CA TYR A 595 -7.64 32.84 9.10
C TYR A 595 -8.99 32.99 9.81
N ALA A 596 -9.28 34.16 10.38
CA ALA A 596 -10.56 34.47 11.01
C ALA A 596 -11.71 34.35 10.01
N GLY A 597 -11.55 34.89 8.79
CA GLY A 597 -12.49 34.74 7.69
C GLY A 597 -12.76 33.28 7.33
N GLU A 598 -11.73 32.42 7.23
CA GLU A 598 -11.93 30.98 7.01
C GLU A 598 -12.69 30.32 8.18
N ARG A 599 -12.42 30.70 9.43
CA ARG A 599 -13.14 30.18 10.60
C ARG A 599 -14.61 30.62 10.63
N ILE A 600 -14.89 31.87 10.28
CA ILE A 600 -16.25 32.42 10.17
C ILE A 600 -17.02 31.74 9.03
N LEU A 601 -16.41 31.60 7.84
CA LEU A 601 -16.99 30.85 6.73
C LEU A 601 -17.28 29.39 7.10
N ARG A 602 -16.38 28.74 7.86
CA ARG A 602 -16.58 27.39 8.36
C ARG A 602 -17.75 27.30 9.34
N PHE A 603 -17.87 28.26 10.26
CA PHE A 603 -18.97 28.33 11.23
C PHE A 603 -20.34 28.42 10.53
N PHE A 604 -20.51 29.37 9.60
CA PHE A 604 -21.72 29.49 8.80
C PHE A 604 -21.99 28.21 7.99
N ARG A 605 -20.97 27.66 7.32
CA ARG A 605 -21.08 26.42 6.52
C ARG A 605 -21.52 25.22 7.37
N SER A 606 -20.99 25.07 8.59
CA SER A 606 -21.35 23.97 9.49
C SER A 606 -22.79 24.03 9.98
N GLY A 607 -23.37 25.23 10.11
CA GLY A 607 -24.79 25.40 10.46
C GLY A 607 -25.75 24.99 9.33
N SER A 608 -25.32 25.10 8.07
CA SER A 608 -26.16 24.82 6.90
C SER A 608 -26.15 23.35 6.41
N TYR A 609 -25.21 22.53 6.88
CA TYR A 609 -25.04 21.14 6.41
C TYR A 609 -25.29 20.09 7.50
N SER A 610 -26.38 20.24 8.25
CA SER A 610 -27.01 19.10 8.93
C SER A 610 -27.59 18.17 7.86
N VAL A 611 -27.08 16.95 7.76
CA VAL A 611 -27.51 15.95 6.76
C VAL A 611 -28.37 14.87 7.39
N GLN A 612 -29.39 14.44 6.65
CA GLN A 612 -30.18 13.26 6.99
C GLN A 612 -29.42 11.99 6.60
N ILE A 613 -29.51 10.99 7.47
CA ILE A 613 -28.91 9.67 7.27
C ILE A 613 -29.93 8.79 6.55
N GLN A 614 -29.52 8.22 5.43
CA GLN A 614 -30.34 7.30 4.64
C GLN A 614 -30.14 5.85 5.09
N LYS A 615 -28.90 5.46 5.41
CA LYS A 615 -28.54 4.07 5.75
C LYS A 615 -27.32 3.99 6.66
N VAL A 616 -27.42 3.12 7.66
CA VAL A 616 -26.35 2.74 8.58
C VAL A 616 -26.12 1.24 8.46
N ALA A 617 -24.86 0.80 8.46
CA ALA A 617 -24.51 -0.61 8.56
C ALA A 617 -23.25 -0.80 9.42
N ILE A 618 -23.30 -1.74 10.36
CA ILE A 618 -22.15 -2.15 11.17
C ILE A 618 -21.61 -3.46 10.61
N TYR A 619 -20.33 -3.47 10.22
CA TYR A 619 -19.64 -4.61 9.65
C TYR A 619 -18.72 -5.32 10.67
N PRO A 620 -18.46 -6.63 10.47
CA PRO A 620 -17.34 -7.33 11.10
C PRO A 620 -16.02 -6.56 10.92
N GLY A 621 -15.09 -6.71 11.87
CA GLY A 621 -13.86 -5.89 11.90
C GLY A 621 -14.04 -4.46 12.42
N ASN A 622 -15.18 -4.17 13.08
CA ASN A 622 -15.46 -2.89 13.76
C ASN A 622 -15.44 -1.66 12.83
N VAL A 623 -16.11 -1.78 11.68
CA VAL A 623 -16.31 -0.67 10.73
C VAL A 623 -17.79 -0.30 10.66
N LEU A 624 -18.08 0.98 10.88
CA LEU A 624 -19.39 1.60 10.72
C LEU A 624 -19.46 2.27 9.34
N LYS A 625 -20.38 1.84 8.47
CA LYS A 625 -20.72 2.54 7.23
C LYS A 625 -21.87 3.50 7.52
N LEU A 626 -21.68 4.77 7.17
CA LEU A 626 -22.72 5.80 7.21
C LEU A 626 -22.97 6.29 5.78
N GLN A 627 -24.23 6.25 5.36
CA GLN A 627 -24.71 6.74 4.07
C GLN A 627 -25.79 7.81 4.34
N MET A 628 -25.61 8.97 3.73
CA MET A 628 -26.35 10.21 4.01
C MET A 628 -26.71 10.89 2.69
N PHE A 629 -27.77 11.70 2.70
CA PHE A 629 -28.16 12.47 1.53
C PHE A 629 -27.06 13.47 1.13
N LYS A 630 -26.83 13.59 -0.18
CA LYS A 630 -25.89 14.56 -0.76
C LYS A 630 -26.56 15.93 -0.86
N PRO A 631 -26.08 16.98 -0.18
CA PRO A 631 -26.63 18.32 -0.37
C PRO A 631 -26.43 18.77 -1.82
N PRO A 632 -27.40 19.45 -2.47
CA PRO A 632 -27.31 19.81 -3.89
C PRO A 632 -26.07 20.63 -4.27
N GLN A 633 -25.55 21.43 -3.33
CA GLN A 633 -24.38 22.29 -3.51
C GLN A 633 -23.04 21.57 -3.20
N PHE A 634 -23.07 20.31 -2.74
CA PHE A 634 -21.89 19.57 -2.30
C PHE A 634 -21.19 18.85 -3.47
N HIS A 635 -20.41 19.61 -4.24
CA HIS A 635 -19.61 19.08 -5.35
C HIS A 635 -18.18 18.70 -4.92
N TYR A 636 -17.84 17.43 -5.05
CA TYR A 636 -16.54 16.86 -4.68
C TYR A 636 -15.91 16.04 -5.83
N LYS A 637 -14.64 15.66 -5.67
CA LYS A 637 -13.90 14.72 -6.54
C LYS A 637 -13.51 13.46 -5.76
N SER A 638 -13.27 12.34 -6.46
CA SER A 638 -12.79 11.12 -5.81
C SER A 638 -11.46 11.33 -5.08
N GLY A 639 -11.26 10.61 -3.98
CA GLY A 639 -10.09 10.78 -3.09
C GLY A 639 -10.13 12.06 -2.23
N GLN A 640 -11.21 12.84 -2.27
CA GLN A 640 -11.46 13.90 -1.29
C GLN A 640 -12.02 13.35 0.03
N TYR A 641 -11.93 14.17 1.09
CA TYR A 641 -12.41 13.85 2.43
C TYR A 641 -13.28 14.99 2.97
N MET A 642 -14.07 14.71 4.00
CA MET A 642 -14.86 15.70 4.72
C MET A 642 -14.73 15.53 6.23
N PHE A 643 -14.99 16.59 6.98
CA PHE A 643 -15.16 16.51 8.42
C PHE A 643 -16.60 16.19 8.76
N VAL A 644 -16.78 15.35 9.78
CA VAL A 644 -18.08 14.93 10.29
C VAL A 644 -18.14 15.24 11.78
N GLN A 645 -19.28 15.75 12.22
CA GLN A 645 -19.64 15.97 13.60
C GLN A 645 -20.93 15.21 13.93
N CYS A 646 -20.95 14.58 15.11
CA CYS A 646 -22.13 13.96 15.68
C CYS A 646 -22.40 14.60 17.05
N PRO A 647 -23.37 15.53 17.17
CA PRO A 647 -23.65 16.22 18.44
C PRO A 647 -24.04 15.28 19.58
N ALA A 648 -24.55 14.08 19.28
CA ALA A 648 -24.85 13.03 20.26
C ALA A 648 -23.60 12.37 20.87
N VAL A 649 -22.42 12.54 20.25
CA VAL A 649 -21.12 12.09 20.79
C VAL A 649 -20.34 13.28 21.37
N SER A 650 -20.21 14.36 20.59
CA SER A 650 -19.56 15.60 21.03
C SER A 650 -20.03 16.79 20.18
N PRO A 651 -20.56 17.87 20.78
CA PRO A 651 -21.08 19.04 20.06
C PRO A 651 -19.98 19.97 19.51
N PHE A 652 -18.70 19.71 19.80
CA PHE A 652 -17.58 20.56 19.37
C PHE A 652 -16.55 19.84 18.49
N GLU A 653 -16.49 18.50 18.55
CA GLU A 653 -15.51 17.74 17.79
C GLU A 653 -15.91 17.50 16.33
N TRP A 654 -14.91 17.59 15.46
CA TRP A 654 -15.01 17.36 14.02
C TRP A 654 -13.90 16.41 13.59
N HIS A 655 -14.26 15.25 13.06
CA HIS A 655 -13.31 14.20 12.68
C HIS A 655 -13.28 13.99 11.15
N PRO A 656 -12.10 13.85 10.52
CA PRO A 656 -11.97 13.73 9.07
C PRO A 656 -12.19 12.29 8.59
N PHE A 657 -13.01 12.12 7.54
CA PHE A 657 -13.23 10.83 6.89
C PHE A 657 -13.18 10.97 5.36
N SER A 658 -12.51 10.02 4.70
CA SER A 658 -12.49 9.92 3.24
C SER A 658 -13.90 9.64 2.71
N ILE A 659 -14.31 10.37 1.68
CA ILE A 659 -15.61 10.12 1.02
C ILE A 659 -15.45 8.85 0.18
N THR A 660 -16.30 7.85 0.40
CA THR A 660 -16.19 6.53 -0.25
C THR A 660 -17.13 6.32 -1.43
N SER A 661 -18.13 7.19 -1.59
CA SER A 661 -19.00 7.28 -2.78
C SER A 661 -18.25 7.90 -3.96
N ALA A 662 -18.72 7.67 -5.18
CA ALA A 662 -18.25 8.38 -6.37
C ALA A 662 -18.91 9.77 -6.48
N PRO A 663 -18.26 10.78 -7.09
CA PRO A 663 -18.83 12.10 -7.33
C PRO A 663 -20.18 12.10 -8.08
N GLY A 664 -20.42 11.06 -8.89
CA GLY A 664 -21.66 10.84 -9.62
C GLY A 664 -22.80 10.22 -8.79
N ASP A 665 -22.55 9.69 -7.59
CA ASP A 665 -23.57 9.10 -6.73
C ASP A 665 -24.47 10.19 -6.13
N ASP A 666 -25.77 9.93 -5.96
CA ASP A 666 -26.74 10.85 -5.34
C ASP A 666 -26.69 10.87 -3.79
N TYR A 667 -25.84 10.02 -3.22
CA TYR A 667 -25.59 9.93 -1.78
C TYR A 667 -24.13 10.23 -1.46
N LEU A 668 -23.87 10.60 -0.20
CA LEU A 668 -22.55 10.62 0.39
C LEU A 668 -22.37 9.41 1.29
N SER A 669 -21.18 8.81 1.30
CA SER A 669 -20.88 7.69 2.19
C SER A 669 -19.47 7.77 2.78
N ILE A 670 -19.33 7.24 3.99
CA ILE A 670 -18.07 7.10 4.71
C ILE A 670 -18.01 5.75 5.42
N HIS A 671 -16.80 5.28 5.67
CA HIS A 671 -16.52 4.07 6.45
C HIS A 671 -15.61 4.44 7.63
N VAL A 672 -16.12 4.32 8.85
CA VAL A 672 -15.47 4.73 10.09
C VAL A 672 -15.01 3.48 10.84
N ARG A 673 -13.69 3.31 11.03
CA ARG A 673 -13.15 2.24 11.86
C ARG A 673 -13.04 2.68 13.32
N GLN A 674 -13.43 1.81 14.24
CA GLN A 674 -13.29 2.00 15.68
C GLN A 674 -11.79 1.98 16.08
N LEU A 675 -11.20 3.15 16.34
CA LEU A 675 -9.77 3.33 16.65
C LEU A 675 -9.47 4.21 17.88
N GLY A 676 -10.42 5.01 18.34
CA GLY A 676 -10.30 5.88 19.51
C GLY A 676 -11.67 6.22 20.13
N ASP A 677 -11.66 6.81 21.31
CA ASP A 677 -12.81 7.28 22.11
C ASP A 677 -14.01 7.76 21.26
N TRP A 678 -13.85 8.81 20.45
CA TRP A 678 -14.94 9.38 19.66
C TRP A 678 -15.53 8.38 18.65
N THR A 679 -14.69 7.56 18.01
CA THR A 679 -15.16 6.52 17.06
C THR A 679 -15.80 5.32 17.74
N GLN A 680 -15.46 5.05 19.01
CA GLN A 680 -16.11 4.03 19.82
C GLN A 680 -17.52 4.47 20.18
N GLU A 681 -17.68 5.70 20.67
CA GLU A 681 -18.98 6.25 21.04
C GLU A 681 -19.88 6.53 19.83
N LEU A 682 -19.31 6.96 18.69
CA LEU A 682 -20.07 7.02 17.43
C LEU A 682 -20.70 5.65 17.11
N LYS A 683 -19.90 4.58 17.17
CA LYS A 683 -20.40 3.22 16.92
C LYS A 683 -21.44 2.80 17.97
N ARG A 684 -21.24 3.11 19.26
CA ARG A 684 -22.20 2.80 20.33
C ARG A 684 -23.56 3.46 20.06
N VAL A 685 -23.58 4.78 19.88
CA VAL A 685 -24.79 5.56 19.61
C VAL A 685 -25.54 5.04 18.37
N PHE A 686 -24.83 4.69 17.29
CA PHE A 686 -25.47 4.09 16.11
C PHE A 686 -25.92 2.64 16.34
N SER A 687 -25.23 1.85 17.17
CA SER A 687 -25.62 0.46 17.47
C SER A 687 -26.89 0.34 18.30
N GLU A 688 -27.18 1.32 19.16
CA GLU A 688 -28.43 1.38 19.96
C GLU A 688 -29.67 1.66 19.10
N VAL A 689 -29.47 2.23 17.91
CA VAL A 689 -30.51 2.57 16.93
C VAL A 689 -30.63 1.53 15.81
N CYS A 690 -29.58 0.75 15.53
CA CYS A 690 -29.63 -0.33 14.54
C CYS A 690 -30.45 -1.53 15.03
N GLU A 691 -31.21 -2.12 14.11
CA GLU A 691 -32.00 -3.33 14.34
C GLU A 691 -31.29 -4.56 13.71
N PRO A 692 -31.50 -5.78 14.23
CA PRO A 692 -31.08 -7.02 13.58
C PRO A 692 -31.82 -7.23 12.25
N SER A 693 -31.17 -7.83 11.27
CA SER A 693 -31.77 -8.09 9.96
C SER A 693 -32.86 -9.16 10.00
N VAL A 694 -33.96 -8.93 9.27
CA VAL A 694 -35.00 -9.93 8.96
C VAL A 694 -34.38 -11.19 8.31
N PRO A 695 -34.87 -12.42 8.61
CA PRO A 695 -34.36 -13.65 8.00
C PRO A 695 -34.33 -13.57 6.47
N GLY A 696 -33.22 -14.03 5.87
CA GLY A 696 -33.02 -14.06 4.41
C GLY A 696 -32.29 -12.85 3.81
N LYS A 697 -31.95 -11.80 4.59
CA LYS A 697 -31.01 -10.75 4.17
C LYS A 697 -29.81 -10.68 5.11
N SER A 698 -28.62 -10.47 4.53
CA SER A 698 -27.28 -10.35 5.17
C SER A 698 -27.32 -9.89 6.63
N GLY A 699 -26.85 -10.76 7.53
CA GLY A 699 -26.89 -10.72 9.01
C GLY A 699 -26.15 -9.58 9.72
N LEU A 700 -26.26 -8.36 9.19
CA LEU A 700 -25.61 -7.16 9.69
C LEU A 700 -26.62 -6.26 10.39
N LEU A 701 -26.24 -5.69 11.53
CA LEU A 701 -27.00 -4.62 12.18
C LEU A 701 -27.10 -3.42 11.23
N ARG A 702 -28.33 -2.97 10.97
CA ARG A 702 -28.63 -1.85 10.06
C ARG A 702 -29.72 -0.95 10.64
N ALA A 703 -29.70 0.30 10.22
CA ALA A 703 -30.83 1.22 10.34
C ALA A 703 -31.00 1.92 8.98
N ASP A 704 -32.23 1.96 8.49
CA ASP A 704 -32.64 2.61 7.24
C ASP A 704 -33.77 3.60 7.56
N GLU A 705 -34.25 4.37 6.58
CA GLU A 705 -35.34 5.35 6.77
C GLU A 705 -36.64 4.78 7.35
N THR A 706 -36.86 3.46 7.28
CA THR A 706 -38.02 2.75 7.84
C THR A 706 -37.85 2.35 9.32
N THR A 707 -36.70 2.62 9.95
CA THR A 707 -36.44 2.26 11.35
C THR A 707 -37.25 3.14 12.30
N THR A 708 -37.85 2.51 13.32
CA THR A 708 -38.80 3.18 14.25
C THR A 708 -38.16 4.23 15.17
N LYS A 709 -36.85 4.11 15.41
CA LYS A 709 -36.05 5.02 16.25
C LYS A 709 -35.46 6.16 15.41
N SER A 710 -35.51 7.38 15.95
CA SER A 710 -34.91 8.55 15.30
C SER A 710 -33.39 8.43 15.19
N LEU A 711 -32.87 8.58 13.97
CA LEU A 711 -31.44 8.54 13.71
C LEU A 711 -30.73 9.78 14.28
N PRO A 712 -29.51 9.63 14.86
CA PRO A 712 -28.70 10.75 15.32
C PRO A 712 -28.42 11.77 14.21
N LYS A 713 -28.49 13.07 14.53
CA LYS A 713 -28.13 14.12 13.58
C LYS A 713 -26.63 14.09 13.29
N LEU A 714 -26.26 14.22 12.02
CA LEU A 714 -24.88 14.42 11.59
C LEU A 714 -24.74 15.75 10.86
N SER A 715 -23.62 16.45 11.11
CA SER A 715 -23.24 17.65 10.38
C SER A 715 -21.96 17.38 9.59
N ILE A 716 -21.90 17.87 8.35
CA ILE A 716 -20.72 17.69 7.47
C ILE A 716 -20.07 19.02 7.08
N ASP A 717 -18.76 18.98 6.88
CA ASP A 717 -17.96 20.14 6.51
C ASP A 717 -16.88 19.73 5.50
N GLY A 718 -16.94 20.30 4.29
CA GLY A 718 -16.06 19.92 3.19
C GLY A 718 -16.60 20.36 1.82
N PRO A 719 -16.12 19.75 0.72
CA PRO A 719 -15.07 18.74 0.66
C PRO A 719 -13.65 19.34 0.70
N TYR A 720 -12.76 18.69 1.43
CA TYR A 720 -11.32 18.98 1.48
C TYR A 720 -10.58 18.00 0.57
N GLY A 721 -9.53 18.44 -0.13
CA GLY A 721 -8.84 17.56 -1.09
C GLY A 721 -7.47 17.10 -0.63
N ALA A 722 -7.13 15.86 -1.00
CA ALA A 722 -5.92 15.14 -0.64
C ALA A 722 -5.19 14.61 -1.90
N PRO A 723 -3.90 14.19 -1.83
CA PRO A 723 -3.10 13.85 -3.02
C PRO A 723 -3.79 12.90 -4.02
N ALA A 724 -4.54 11.91 -3.53
CA ALA A 724 -5.31 10.95 -4.32
C ALA A 724 -6.28 11.57 -5.35
N GLN A 725 -6.75 12.81 -5.16
CA GLN A 725 -7.64 13.51 -6.11
C GLN A 725 -7.01 13.72 -7.51
N ASP A 726 -5.68 13.65 -7.58
CA ASP A 726 -4.88 13.93 -8.77
C ASP A 726 -4.59 12.67 -9.61
N TYR A 727 -5.25 11.54 -9.32
CA TYR A 727 -5.12 10.27 -10.05
C TYR A 727 -5.23 10.43 -11.58
N HIS A 728 -6.15 11.28 -12.04
CA HIS A 728 -6.40 11.60 -13.45
C HIS A 728 -5.18 12.16 -14.24
N LYS A 729 -4.09 12.54 -13.55
CA LYS A 729 -2.85 13.03 -14.18
C LYS A 729 -1.93 11.90 -14.67
N TYR A 730 -2.24 10.65 -14.33
CA TYR A 730 -1.41 9.47 -14.58
C TYR A 730 -2.01 8.54 -15.62
N ASP A 731 -1.14 7.96 -16.44
CA ASP A 731 -1.52 7.02 -17.49
C ASP A 731 -1.84 5.64 -16.89
N VAL A 732 -1.20 5.30 -15.77
CA VAL A 732 -1.41 4.06 -15.00
C VAL A 732 -1.47 4.40 -13.51
N LEU A 733 -2.34 3.73 -12.76
CA LEU A 733 -2.46 3.88 -11.30
C LEU A 733 -2.01 2.65 -10.56
N LEU A 734 -1.26 2.83 -9.48
CA LEU A 734 -1.03 1.82 -8.45
C LEU A 734 -1.56 2.35 -7.12
N LEU A 735 -2.70 1.83 -6.69
CA LEU A 735 -3.43 2.21 -5.49
C LEU A 735 -3.15 1.18 -4.39
N VAL A 736 -2.57 1.59 -3.27
CA VAL A 736 -2.14 0.69 -2.19
C VAL A 736 -2.77 1.11 -0.86
N GLY A 737 -3.76 0.34 -0.39
CA GLY A 737 -4.45 0.58 0.87
C GLY A 737 -4.06 -0.44 1.95
N LEU A 738 -3.76 0.03 3.17
CA LEU A 738 -3.63 -0.83 4.35
C LEU A 738 -4.88 -0.73 5.26
N GLY A 739 -5.60 -1.84 5.44
CA GLY A 739 -6.80 -1.89 6.29
C GLY A 739 -7.84 -0.85 5.86
N ILE A 740 -8.27 0.03 6.77
CA ILE A 740 -9.21 1.14 6.47
C ILE A 740 -8.63 2.17 5.49
N GLY A 741 -7.31 2.15 5.24
CA GLY A 741 -6.65 2.96 4.21
C GLY A 741 -7.06 2.65 2.78
N ALA A 742 -7.89 1.62 2.53
CA ALA A 742 -8.55 1.43 1.24
C ALA A 742 -9.59 2.53 0.93
N THR A 743 -10.17 3.19 1.95
CA THR A 743 -11.30 4.11 1.80
C THR A 743 -11.19 5.20 0.70
N PRO A 744 -10.10 5.98 0.55
CA PRO A 744 -10.01 6.98 -0.52
C PRO A 744 -9.99 6.35 -1.92
N PHE A 745 -9.51 5.11 -2.04
CA PHE A 745 -9.43 4.39 -3.31
C PHE A 745 -10.78 3.82 -3.77
N ILE A 746 -11.71 3.56 -2.85
CA ILE A 746 -13.08 3.12 -3.19
C ILE A 746 -13.77 4.12 -4.11
N SER A 747 -13.71 5.40 -3.74
CA SER A 747 -14.28 6.50 -4.52
C SER A 747 -13.60 6.65 -5.88
N ILE A 748 -12.29 6.39 -5.96
CA ILE A 748 -11.53 6.42 -7.23
C ILE A 748 -11.91 5.24 -8.12
N LEU A 749 -12.00 4.02 -7.57
CA LEU A 749 -12.35 2.82 -8.31
C LEU A 749 -13.78 2.90 -8.86
N LYS A 750 -14.75 3.37 -8.06
CA LYS A 750 -16.13 3.61 -8.52
C LYS A 750 -16.21 4.69 -9.60
N ASP A 751 -15.46 5.79 -9.47
CA ASP A 751 -15.43 6.84 -10.49
C ASP A 751 -14.77 6.33 -11.79
N LEU A 752 -13.67 5.58 -11.70
CA LEU A 752 -13.08 4.90 -12.86
C LEU A 752 -14.09 3.95 -13.53
N LEU A 753 -14.79 3.11 -12.75
CA LEU A 753 -15.79 2.18 -13.27
C LEU A 753 -16.95 2.91 -13.98
N ASN A 754 -17.51 3.94 -13.34
CA ASN A 754 -18.57 4.78 -13.91
C ASN A 754 -18.13 5.48 -15.21
N ASN A 755 -16.84 5.81 -15.35
CA ASN A 755 -16.29 6.38 -16.58
C ASN A 755 -16.03 5.29 -17.66
N ILE A 756 -15.69 4.06 -17.27
CA ILE A 756 -15.55 2.92 -18.18
C ILE A 756 -16.92 2.59 -18.79
N VAL A 757 -17.93 2.32 -17.95
CA VAL A 757 -19.31 1.99 -18.39
C VAL A 757 -19.85 3.03 -19.37
N LYS A 758 -19.72 4.34 -19.05
CA LYS A 758 -20.15 5.44 -19.95
C LYS A 758 -19.43 5.49 -21.28
N VAL A 759 -18.19 4.99 -21.36
CA VAL A 759 -17.44 4.87 -22.63
C VAL A 759 -17.89 3.64 -23.42
N GLU A 760 -18.31 2.56 -22.76
CA GLU A 760 -18.87 1.38 -23.42
C GLU A 760 -20.27 1.66 -23.98
N GLU A 761 -21.18 2.25 -23.19
CA GLU A 761 -22.51 2.68 -23.64
C GLU A 761 -22.45 3.61 -24.88
N GLN A 762 -21.42 4.46 -24.97
CA GLN A 762 -21.20 5.35 -26.11
C GLN A 762 -20.59 4.66 -27.34
N LEU A 763 -19.96 3.50 -27.18
CA LEU A 763 -19.42 2.69 -28.28
C LEU A 763 -20.44 1.71 -28.84
N ASP A 764 -21.38 1.25 -28.01
CA ASP A 764 -22.43 0.29 -28.39
C ASP A 764 -23.73 0.97 -28.87
N SER A 765 -23.82 2.30 -28.81
CA SER A 765 -24.90 3.06 -29.45
C SER A 765 -24.78 2.94 -30.98
N PRO A 766 -25.78 2.38 -31.69
CA PRO A 766 -25.72 2.26 -33.14
C PRO A 766 -25.77 3.66 -33.77
N THR A 767 -24.77 3.99 -34.59
CA THR A 767 -24.91 5.10 -35.54
C THR A 767 -25.95 4.71 -36.57
N ASP A 768 -27.05 5.48 -36.64
CA ASP A 768 -28.10 5.31 -37.64
C ASP A 768 -27.54 5.44 -39.06
N ILE A 769 -27.29 4.29 -39.70
CA ILE A 769 -27.08 4.19 -41.15
C ILE A 769 -28.43 3.80 -41.75
N SER A 770 -29.32 4.79 -41.88
CA SER A 770 -30.50 4.72 -42.72
C SER A 770 -30.34 5.69 -43.88
N SER A 771 -30.00 5.14 -45.03
CA SER A 771 -29.88 5.90 -46.28
C SER A 771 -31.27 6.24 -46.82
N SER A 772 -31.63 7.53 -46.82
CA SER A 772 -32.56 8.10 -47.78
C SER A 772 -31.96 9.40 -48.28
N GLY A 773 -31.64 9.43 -49.58
CA GLY A 773 -30.97 10.57 -50.18
C GLY A 773 -31.94 11.68 -50.50
N ASP A 774 -31.51 12.92 -50.28
CA ASP A 774 -31.82 14.02 -51.18
C ASP A 774 -30.65 15.01 -51.21
N ILE A 775 -30.33 15.48 -52.41
CA ILE A 775 -29.27 16.45 -52.65
C ILE A 775 -29.88 17.84 -52.44
N ASN A 776 -29.34 18.64 -51.51
CA ASN A 776 -29.36 20.09 -51.70
C ASN A 776 -28.30 20.86 -50.89
N TYR A 777 -28.07 22.09 -51.32
CA TYR A 777 -26.92 22.93 -51.01
C TYR A 777 -26.97 23.63 -49.65
N LEU A 778 -25.77 23.99 -49.17
CA LEU A 778 -25.48 25.18 -48.33
C LEU A 778 -26.11 25.23 -46.92
N ASP A 779 -25.32 24.90 -45.90
CA ASP A 779 -24.74 25.96 -45.04
C ASP A 779 -23.46 25.47 -44.33
N LYS A 780 -22.64 26.41 -43.85
CA LYS A 780 -21.27 26.20 -43.39
C LYS A 780 -21.07 26.73 -41.97
N ASP A 781 -21.90 26.28 -41.02
CA ASP A 781 -21.56 26.43 -39.60
C ASP A 781 -22.12 25.29 -38.74
N CYS A 782 -21.22 24.44 -38.25
CA CYS A 782 -21.52 23.37 -37.30
C CYS A 782 -20.36 23.24 -36.32
N HIS A 783 -20.40 24.03 -35.24
CA HIS A 783 -19.57 23.82 -34.07
C HIS A 783 -19.93 22.50 -33.37
N ALA A 784 -19.44 21.38 -33.90
CA ALA A 784 -19.46 20.10 -33.21
C ALA A 784 -18.75 20.28 -31.85
N PRO A 785 -19.43 20.06 -30.71
CA PRO A 785 -18.81 20.24 -29.42
C PRO A 785 -17.71 19.19 -29.29
N LYS A 786 -16.45 19.63 -29.15
CA LYS A 786 -15.30 18.76 -28.91
C LYS A 786 -15.47 18.04 -27.56
N ARG A 787 -16.19 16.91 -27.57
CA ARG A 787 -16.43 16.03 -26.42
C ARG A 787 -15.08 15.59 -25.86
N LYS A 788 -14.68 16.18 -24.72
CA LYS A 788 -13.44 15.84 -24.03
C LYS A 788 -13.57 14.47 -23.38
N THR A 789 -13.03 13.44 -24.01
CA THR A 789 -12.73 12.16 -23.36
C THR A 789 -11.60 12.40 -22.33
N ASN A 790 -11.97 12.75 -21.11
CA ASN A 790 -11.02 13.23 -20.08
C ASN A 790 -10.19 12.12 -19.42
N LEU A 791 -10.46 10.84 -19.68
CA LEU A 791 -9.76 9.75 -19.00
C LEU A 791 -8.45 9.40 -19.70
N LYS A 792 -7.34 9.89 -19.13
CA LYS A 792 -5.97 9.56 -19.57
C LYS A 792 -5.46 8.24 -18.99
N THR A 793 -6.06 7.80 -17.88
CA THR A 793 -5.72 6.55 -17.19
C THR A 793 -6.20 5.36 -18.01
N THR A 794 -5.26 4.48 -18.36
CA THR A 794 -5.49 3.27 -19.17
C THR A 794 -5.64 2.02 -18.30
N ASN A 795 -4.95 1.95 -17.16
CA ASN A 795 -5.04 0.82 -16.22
C ASN A 795 -4.93 1.29 -14.77
N ALA A 796 -5.60 0.57 -13.87
CA ALA A 796 -5.48 0.72 -12.42
C ALA A 796 -5.16 -0.63 -11.75
N TYR A 797 -4.20 -0.60 -10.84
CA TYR A 797 -3.82 -1.72 -9.99
C TYR A 797 -4.20 -1.38 -8.56
N PHE A 798 -5.10 -2.15 -7.95
CA PHE A 798 -5.50 -1.93 -6.56
C PHE A 798 -5.00 -3.07 -5.67
N TYR A 799 -4.07 -2.75 -4.78
CA TYR A 799 -3.55 -3.67 -3.76
C TYR A 799 -4.12 -3.31 -2.40
N TRP A 800 -4.98 -4.17 -1.86
CA TRP A 800 -5.50 -4.05 -0.51
C TRP A 800 -4.86 -5.06 0.41
N VAL A 801 -4.25 -4.59 1.49
CA VAL A 801 -3.56 -5.44 2.46
C VAL A 801 -4.22 -5.26 3.83
N THR A 802 -4.72 -6.35 4.41
CA THR A 802 -5.32 -6.37 5.75
C THR A 802 -4.74 -7.48 6.62
N ARG A 803 -5.08 -7.47 7.92
CA ARG A 803 -4.76 -8.51 8.92
C ARG A 803 -5.99 -9.27 9.41
N GLU A 804 -7.19 -8.78 9.11
CA GLU A 804 -8.44 -9.26 9.70
C GLU A 804 -9.38 -9.70 8.58
N GLN A 805 -9.85 -10.95 8.60
CA GLN A 805 -10.76 -11.47 7.57
C GLN A 805 -12.04 -10.63 7.47
N GLY A 806 -12.65 -10.26 8.60
CA GLY A 806 -13.87 -9.43 8.64
C GLY A 806 -13.70 -8.04 8.01
N SER A 807 -12.46 -7.58 7.75
CA SER A 807 -12.27 -6.37 6.94
C SER A 807 -12.81 -6.53 5.53
N PHE A 808 -12.83 -7.72 4.93
CA PHE A 808 -13.29 -7.88 3.55
C PHE A 808 -14.79 -7.56 3.38
N ASP A 809 -15.62 -7.75 4.41
CA ASP A 809 -17.08 -7.62 4.31
C ASP A 809 -17.56 -6.20 3.96
N TRP A 810 -16.89 -5.15 4.44
CA TRP A 810 -17.32 -3.78 4.20
C TRP A 810 -16.96 -3.26 2.79
N PHE A 811 -15.96 -3.86 2.13
CA PHE A 811 -15.60 -3.53 0.75
C PHE A 811 -16.09 -4.56 -0.28
N LYS A 812 -16.51 -5.75 0.16
CA LYS A 812 -17.02 -6.86 -0.66
C LYS A 812 -17.99 -6.46 -1.76
N GLY A 813 -18.99 -5.62 -1.45
CA GLY A 813 -19.98 -5.18 -2.43
C GLY A 813 -19.35 -4.44 -3.62
N VAL A 814 -18.38 -3.57 -3.35
CA VAL A 814 -17.70 -2.78 -4.39
C VAL A 814 -16.71 -3.63 -5.18
N MET A 815 -16.03 -4.59 -4.55
CA MET A 815 -15.16 -5.54 -5.27
C MET A 815 -15.97 -6.40 -6.25
N ASN A 816 -17.13 -6.90 -5.84
CA ASN A 816 -18.01 -7.66 -6.72
C ASN A 816 -18.53 -6.80 -7.89
N GLU A 817 -19.06 -5.61 -7.58
CA GLU A 817 -19.53 -4.60 -8.56
C GLU A 817 -18.47 -4.29 -9.64
N ILE A 818 -17.23 -4.01 -9.25
CA ILE A 818 -16.11 -3.78 -10.19
C ILE A 818 -15.82 -5.05 -11.01
N SER A 819 -15.74 -6.23 -10.35
CA SER A 819 -15.39 -7.49 -11.03
C SER A 819 -16.44 -8.01 -12.02
N GLU A 820 -17.68 -7.53 -11.92
CA GLU A 820 -18.79 -7.90 -12.81
C GLU A 820 -18.96 -6.90 -13.96
N LEU A 821 -18.64 -5.63 -13.73
CA LEU A 821 -18.79 -4.56 -14.73
C LEU A 821 -17.51 -4.30 -15.56
N ASP A 822 -16.29 -4.50 -15.02
CA ASP A 822 -15.05 -4.30 -15.79
C ASP A 822 -14.69 -5.50 -16.69
N GLN A 823 -15.45 -5.66 -17.77
CA GLN A 823 -15.25 -6.74 -18.76
C GLN A 823 -13.89 -6.64 -19.50
N ARG A 824 -13.26 -5.45 -19.49
CA ARG A 824 -11.99 -5.18 -20.17
C ARG A 824 -10.76 -5.48 -19.31
N GLY A 825 -10.93 -5.71 -18.00
CA GLY A 825 -9.82 -5.92 -17.07
C GLY A 825 -8.90 -4.69 -16.96
N LEU A 826 -9.48 -3.49 -16.98
CA LEU A 826 -8.74 -2.23 -16.81
C LEU A 826 -8.31 -2.03 -15.34
N ILE A 827 -9.05 -2.61 -14.39
CA ILE A 827 -8.87 -2.54 -12.94
C ILE A 827 -8.46 -3.93 -12.40
N GLU A 828 -7.16 -4.15 -12.21
CA GLU A 828 -6.62 -5.39 -11.61
C GLU A 828 -6.62 -5.24 -10.07
N MET A 829 -7.48 -5.98 -9.36
CA MET A 829 -7.57 -5.96 -7.89
C MET A 829 -6.82 -7.14 -7.27
N HIS A 830 -6.11 -6.88 -6.17
CA HIS A 830 -5.37 -7.88 -5.40
C HIS A 830 -5.59 -7.70 -3.90
N ASN A 831 -6.26 -8.68 -3.28
CA ASN A 831 -6.43 -8.75 -1.84
C ASN A 831 -5.24 -9.48 -1.21
N TYR A 832 -4.77 -9.04 -0.04
CA TYR A 832 -3.72 -9.68 0.74
C TYR A 832 -4.11 -9.79 2.22
N LEU A 833 -4.12 -11.01 2.74
CA LEU A 833 -4.35 -11.28 4.17
C LEU A 833 -3.03 -11.64 4.86
N THR A 834 -2.51 -10.70 5.64
CA THR A 834 -1.20 -10.78 6.29
C THR A 834 -1.19 -11.47 7.66
N SER A 835 -2.33 -12.01 8.11
CA SER A 835 -2.41 -12.91 9.28
C SER A 835 -2.06 -14.36 8.94
N VAL A 836 -2.23 -14.76 7.68
CA VAL A 836 -1.92 -16.10 7.18
C VAL A 836 -0.47 -16.10 6.68
N TYR A 837 0.23 -17.19 6.98
CA TYR A 837 1.61 -17.44 6.57
C TYR A 837 1.76 -17.56 5.03
N GLU A 838 2.99 -17.52 4.53
CA GLU A 838 3.27 -17.48 3.08
C GLU A 838 2.81 -18.76 2.37
N GLU A 839 2.38 -18.64 1.10
CA GLU A 839 1.94 -19.78 0.29
C GLU A 839 3.09 -20.81 0.17
N GLY A 840 2.96 -21.94 0.87
CA GLY A 840 3.98 -22.99 0.97
C GLY A 840 4.30 -23.41 2.42
N ASP A 841 3.88 -22.62 3.41
CA ASP A 841 3.88 -23.02 4.82
C ASP A 841 2.84 -24.12 5.07
N ALA A 842 3.25 -25.17 5.78
CA ALA A 842 2.40 -26.24 6.33
C ALA A 842 0.98 -25.79 6.74
N ARG A 843 0.93 -24.70 7.50
CA ARG A 843 -0.27 -24.13 8.15
C ARG A 843 -1.17 -23.34 7.21
N SER A 844 -0.69 -23.03 6.01
CA SER A 844 -1.41 -22.33 4.94
C SER A 844 -1.77 -23.25 3.76
N THR A 845 -1.12 -24.40 3.65
CA THR A 845 -1.25 -25.35 2.52
C THR A 845 -2.70 -25.77 2.30
N LEU A 846 -3.35 -26.34 3.32
CA LEU A 846 -4.75 -26.79 3.25
C LEU A 846 -5.72 -25.65 2.90
N ILE A 847 -5.55 -24.49 3.54
CA ILE A 847 -6.37 -23.29 3.27
C ILE A 847 -6.22 -22.86 1.80
N THR A 848 -4.99 -22.93 1.27
CA THR A 848 -4.71 -22.59 -0.14
C THR A 848 -5.28 -23.63 -1.11
N MET A 849 -5.38 -24.90 -0.72
CA MET A 849 -6.06 -25.95 -1.50
C MET A 849 -7.56 -25.70 -1.58
N VAL A 850 -8.23 -25.53 -0.43
CA VAL A 850 -9.67 -25.19 -0.35
C VAL A 850 -9.96 -23.92 -1.16
N GLN A 851 -9.08 -22.91 -1.08
CA GLN A 851 -9.21 -21.67 -1.85
C GLN A 851 -9.12 -21.93 -3.36
N ALA A 852 -8.17 -22.75 -3.81
CA ALA A 852 -8.00 -23.09 -5.22
C ALA A 852 -9.24 -23.78 -5.79
N LEU A 853 -9.74 -24.80 -5.08
CA LEU A 853 -10.89 -25.61 -5.51
C LEU A 853 -12.17 -24.80 -5.53
N ASN A 854 -12.49 -24.09 -4.43
CA ASN A 854 -13.70 -23.27 -4.38
C ASN A 854 -13.66 -22.13 -5.40
N HIS A 855 -12.49 -21.54 -5.67
CA HIS A 855 -12.36 -20.53 -6.72
C HIS A 855 -12.47 -21.13 -8.12
N ALA A 856 -12.01 -22.35 -8.36
CA ALA A 856 -12.17 -23.03 -9.65
C ALA A 856 -13.63 -23.44 -9.91
N LYS A 857 -14.33 -23.94 -8.88
CA LYS A 857 -15.71 -24.45 -8.96
C LYS A 857 -16.75 -23.34 -8.93
N ASN A 858 -16.64 -22.43 -7.96
CA ASN A 858 -17.65 -21.41 -7.66
C ASN A 858 -17.25 -20.00 -8.14
N GLY A 859 -16.02 -19.79 -8.61
CA GLY A 859 -15.53 -18.47 -9.04
C GLY A 859 -15.37 -17.46 -7.90
N VAL A 860 -15.33 -17.92 -6.65
CA VAL A 860 -15.34 -17.09 -5.44
C VAL A 860 -14.22 -17.49 -4.48
N ASP A 861 -13.53 -16.50 -3.93
CA ASP A 861 -12.50 -16.62 -2.92
C ASP A 861 -13.09 -16.95 -1.52
N ILE A 862 -12.61 -18.00 -0.85
CA ILE A 862 -13.14 -18.44 0.46
C ILE A 862 -12.95 -17.43 1.58
N VAL A 863 -11.92 -16.58 1.47
CA VAL A 863 -11.50 -15.65 2.53
C VAL A 863 -12.35 -14.39 2.50
N SER A 864 -12.42 -13.74 1.34
CA SER A 864 -13.18 -12.50 1.11
C SER A 864 -14.64 -12.74 0.69
N GLY A 865 -14.96 -13.93 0.15
CA GLY A 865 -16.25 -14.20 -0.48
C GLY A 865 -16.51 -13.33 -1.72
N THR A 866 -15.48 -12.98 -2.48
CA THR A 866 -15.57 -12.18 -3.72
C THR A 866 -14.95 -12.90 -4.91
N ARG A 867 -15.18 -12.40 -6.14
CA ARG A 867 -14.48 -12.87 -7.34
C ARG A 867 -12.99 -12.49 -7.36
N VAL A 868 -12.55 -11.62 -6.45
CA VAL A 868 -11.15 -11.19 -6.30
C VAL A 868 -10.44 -12.16 -5.35
N ARG A 869 -9.49 -12.94 -5.90
CA ARG A 869 -8.68 -13.87 -5.10
C ARG A 869 -7.85 -13.13 -4.03
N THR A 870 -7.82 -13.70 -2.82
CA THR A 870 -6.96 -13.25 -1.73
C THR A 870 -5.61 -13.97 -1.74
N HIS A 871 -4.52 -13.24 -1.66
CA HIS A 871 -3.18 -13.76 -1.44
C HIS A 871 -2.84 -13.79 0.05
N PHE A 872 -1.95 -14.70 0.46
CA PHE A 872 -1.46 -14.79 1.83
C PHE A 872 -0.10 -14.11 2.01
N ALA A 873 0.30 -13.86 3.25
CA ALA A 873 1.46 -13.06 3.64
C ALA A 873 1.49 -11.64 3.00
N ARG A 874 2.68 -11.02 2.94
CA ARG A 874 2.87 -9.63 2.49
C ARG A 874 3.22 -9.59 0.99
N PRO A 875 2.75 -8.58 0.23
CA PRO A 875 3.18 -8.39 -1.15
C PRO A 875 4.69 -8.15 -1.25
N ASN A 876 5.36 -8.81 -2.20
CA ASN A 876 6.73 -8.48 -2.56
C ASN A 876 6.74 -7.24 -3.46
N TRP A 877 6.80 -6.05 -2.86
CA TRP A 877 6.66 -4.77 -3.57
C TRP A 877 7.71 -4.55 -4.66
N LYS A 878 8.92 -5.07 -4.48
CA LYS A 878 9.98 -5.03 -5.51
C LYS A 878 9.56 -5.81 -6.76
N LYS A 879 9.00 -7.02 -6.60
CA LYS A 879 8.45 -7.82 -7.72
C LYS A 879 7.23 -7.15 -8.35
N VAL A 880 6.29 -6.64 -7.55
CA VAL A 880 5.08 -5.94 -8.02
C VAL A 880 5.43 -4.71 -8.87
N LEU A 881 6.25 -3.80 -8.34
CA LEU A 881 6.65 -2.59 -9.08
C LEU A 881 7.45 -2.93 -10.34
N SER A 882 8.29 -3.97 -10.30
CA SER A 882 9.02 -4.45 -11.49
C SER A 882 8.07 -5.02 -12.56
N LYS A 883 7.03 -5.78 -12.17
CA LYS A 883 5.99 -6.30 -13.08
C LYS A 883 5.18 -5.17 -13.73
N ILE A 884 4.78 -4.16 -12.96
CA ILE A 884 3.97 -3.04 -13.47
C ILE A 884 4.81 -2.16 -14.40
N THR A 885 6.07 -1.86 -14.03
CA THR A 885 6.96 -1.02 -14.85
C THR A 885 7.45 -1.70 -16.13
N SER A 886 7.53 -3.04 -16.18
CA SER A 886 7.79 -3.78 -17.42
C SER A 886 6.55 -3.96 -18.30
N LYS A 887 5.35 -4.08 -17.71
CA LYS A 887 4.08 -4.08 -18.46
C LYS A 887 3.77 -2.71 -19.10
N HIS A 888 4.21 -1.62 -18.47
CA HIS A 888 3.91 -0.24 -18.87
C HIS A 888 5.16 0.62 -19.13
N CYS A 889 6.06 0.11 -19.98
CA CYS A 889 7.27 0.83 -20.39
C CYS A 889 6.97 2.24 -20.93
N GLY A 890 7.69 3.25 -20.43
CA GLY A 890 7.56 4.65 -20.82
C GLY A 890 6.34 5.40 -20.25
N ALA A 891 5.41 4.73 -19.56
CA ALA A 891 4.23 5.36 -18.95
C ALA A 891 4.58 6.17 -17.69
N ARG A 892 3.71 7.13 -17.33
CA ARG A 892 3.71 7.74 -16.00
C ARG A 892 2.75 7.01 -15.07
N ILE A 893 3.31 6.31 -14.09
CA ILE A 893 2.60 5.53 -13.09
C ILE A 893 2.47 6.36 -11.81
N GLY A 894 1.24 6.63 -11.38
CA GLY A 894 0.96 7.27 -10.09
C GLY A 894 0.83 6.21 -9.00
N VAL A 895 1.76 6.19 -8.04
CA VAL A 895 1.74 5.26 -6.90
C VAL A 895 1.13 5.96 -5.70
N PHE A 896 -0.13 5.67 -5.38
CA PHE A 896 -0.86 6.26 -4.26
C PHE A 896 -0.93 5.28 -3.10
N TYR A 897 -0.47 5.69 -1.93
CA TYR A 897 -0.38 4.86 -0.74
C TYR A 897 -1.12 5.47 0.45
N CYS A 898 -2.00 4.69 1.08
CA CYS A 898 -2.69 5.08 2.31
C CYS A 898 -2.55 4.00 3.39
N GLY A 899 -1.81 4.29 4.45
CA GLY A 899 -1.54 3.34 5.53
C GLY A 899 -0.35 3.68 6.43
N ALA A 900 0.13 2.67 7.16
CA ALA A 900 1.22 2.76 8.12
C ALA A 900 2.51 3.38 7.53
N PRO A 901 3.27 4.19 8.29
CA PRO A 901 4.38 4.96 7.74
C PRO A 901 5.61 4.14 7.34
N VAL A 902 5.75 2.90 7.81
CA VAL A 902 6.91 2.03 7.51
C VAL A 902 6.91 1.65 6.03
N LEU A 903 5.82 1.06 5.54
CA LEU A 903 5.70 0.66 4.13
C LEU A 903 5.70 1.88 3.19
N ALA A 904 5.25 3.05 3.64
CA ALA A 904 5.37 4.28 2.84
C ALA A 904 6.84 4.66 2.55
N LYS A 905 7.77 4.37 3.48
CA LYS A 905 9.19 4.61 3.29
C LYS A 905 9.76 3.62 2.27
N GLU A 906 9.48 2.33 2.46
CA GLU A 906 9.89 1.24 1.56
C GLU A 906 9.40 1.46 0.11
N LEU A 907 8.12 1.79 -0.08
CA LEU A 907 7.56 2.09 -1.41
C LEU A 907 8.20 3.32 -2.05
N GLY A 908 8.46 4.38 -1.28
CA GLY A 908 9.16 5.58 -1.77
C GLY A 908 10.60 5.27 -2.22
N GLU A 909 11.32 4.48 -1.42
CA GLU A 909 12.70 4.05 -1.74
C GLU A 909 12.73 3.15 -2.99
N LEU A 910 11.81 2.19 -3.11
CA LEU A 910 11.67 1.34 -4.30
C LEU A 910 11.28 2.12 -5.55
N CYS A 911 10.36 3.09 -5.45
CA CYS A 911 10.00 3.97 -6.57
C CYS A 911 11.22 4.78 -7.03
N HIS A 912 12.02 5.32 -6.10
CA HIS A 912 13.24 6.03 -6.44
C HIS A 912 14.30 5.11 -7.07
N GLU A 913 14.46 3.87 -6.59
CA GLU A 913 15.39 2.87 -7.15
C GLU A 913 15.01 2.54 -8.61
N ILE A 914 13.72 2.33 -8.90
CA ILE A 914 13.24 1.97 -10.23
C ILE A 914 13.28 3.18 -11.19
N ASN A 915 12.96 4.38 -10.71
CA ASN A 915 13.10 5.63 -11.49
C ASN A 915 14.55 5.85 -11.99
N GLN A 916 15.57 5.40 -11.23
CA GLN A 916 16.97 5.46 -11.66
C GLN A 916 17.31 4.48 -12.80
N LYS A 917 16.50 3.42 -12.99
CA LYS A 917 16.70 2.37 -14.03
C LYS A 917 15.99 2.69 -15.34
N GLY A 918 15.01 3.59 -15.33
CA GLY A 918 14.51 4.27 -16.53
C GLY A 918 13.47 3.53 -17.39
N SER A 919 12.90 2.40 -16.93
CA SER A 919 11.87 1.66 -17.67
C SER A 919 10.51 2.38 -17.72
N ALA A 920 10.10 3.00 -16.61
CA ALA A 920 8.90 3.82 -16.47
C ALA A 920 9.12 4.90 -15.40
N LYS A 921 8.22 5.90 -15.30
CA LYS A 921 8.29 6.92 -14.26
C LYS A 921 7.21 6.68 -13.19
N LEU A 922 7.64 6.35 -11.98
CA LEU A 922 6.82 6.21 -10.78
C LEU A 922 6.81 7.53 -10.00
N ASP A 923 5.65 8.16 -9.86
CA ASP A 923 5.47 9.32 -8.97
C ASP A 923 4.74 8.86 -7.70
N PHE A 924 5.41 8.92 -6.53
CA PHE A 924 4.89 8.39 -5.26
C PHE A 924 4.13 9.44 -4.44
N HIS A 925 2.92 9.10 -4.02
CA HIS A 925 2.00 9.92 -3.26
C HIS A 925 1.58 9.20 -1.99
N LYS A 926 1.70 9.89 -0.85
CA LYS A 926 1.30 9.37 0.45
C LYS A 926 0.10 10.14 1.00
N GLU A 927 -0.96 9.41 1.31
CA GLU A 927 -2.10 9.94 2.06
C GLU A 927 -1.76 10.10 3.54
N HIS A 928 -2.35 11.14 4.14
CA HIS A 928 -2.11 11.55 5.52
C HIS A 928 -3.43 11.61 6.31
N PHE A 929 -4.05 10.44 6.46
CA PHE A 929 -5.21 10.18 7.31
C PHE A 929 -4.79 9.38 8.55
#